data_AF-A0A1B8GKK0-F1
#
_entry.id   AF-A0A1B8GKK0-F1
#
_cell.length_a   1.000
_cell.length_b   1.000
_cell.length_c   1.000
_cell.angle_alpha   90.00
_cell.angle_beta   90.00
_cell.angle_gamma   90.00
#
_symmetry.space_group_name_H-M   'P 1'
#
loop_
_entity.id
_entity.type
_entity.pdbx_description
1 polymer ?
#
loop_
_entity_poly.entity_id
_entity_poly.type
_entity_poly.pdbx_seq_one_letter_code
_entity_poly.pdbx_strand_id
1 'polypeptide(L)'
;MSQSFDWNYPGLNWSHFHSLANLLSLRNGGQAEPSSLSDRVLEEDWDPDDDGDGNTPSMDTRLANQISDSEHERLKRRFLDCLAEFAANKKGGTAVACSAMKEAEDNVAIWIARNEGFSDADKPTFDKLGKVLGSLSCNTDQSEIVLWEEMVSYHQNRIEHSYIPKLRASFKAHDAAPRRNGTNTLENSGVSDAALSVLRTLLFNGNINGASTLEKHMSLVIAAYNLRRTRNIEEVLYSSSSATSRSKSLWSNICLLARLRVSFQNFKDISLTLPSFEQVTIILVSRPFTPVNPSQRPLNLNETFGILQLKLDPTTTKAVLGENWTVPKIKGEFAKQQKQKPNIHAEVQMLMSLNTNGSSTSGLFPYFGCSKLSCFMCNHFIQSYGRFTTRGCHGRLFKPWTVPSVDRLLPGQADRIAKALILVQKEVKKKLTASVEGHIRHERTSVIGGSSVLSGRQEERSQRQLQIDRLRMKAERNRVTEMFRRQTENTTSSASPTYSTPEGNEPHWEECDICMRPTTRTCSICNKDFFCRDSCQEKRSGSHLFTCSKRPLTSADYLWKSLIDDLMPEDEDVLEDFGFNNVLFGGDQTYLLGLYQGLYLSGKFSAEDIHEWRVGDILVDKIKEFYYSIPQNSRGQYFPWFLKNSYALERHMTKEEAQQNLIATFYDKARPYLDIEDRNKTARELQPEAKGSSYNLLAGVLFRASPNPIDRNWYSFGFVTCRGQGEESVLVDLYQLLLTESDGSFFYEFHNSRRGVIKPATFTQFWKAYETGTLIQLMDSKGLKELRSRLPFLEGFLSVGPADPLPSVWNLKQCVEINDLMDHPPIPSVNVDYGFINCHNFEETCILMEIYGKVLKTANPLELHQACVAGDLFQYASDYVWMEERWRSLMRNIYPLKEVVESELGPELRSDVGSEANEDPAGLPSLLSRLWEFIR
;
A
#
# COMPACT_ATOMS: atom_id res chain seq x y z
N MET A 1 28.69 -35.64 1.79
CA MET A 1 27.71 -36.67 1.40
C MET A 1 26.59 -35.98 0.64
N SER A 2 26.28 -36.43 -0.57
CA SER A 2 25.15 -35.90 -1.34
C SER A 2 23.83 -36.39 -0.75
N GLN A 3 22.84 -35.50 -0.62
CA GLN A 3 21.49 -35.87 -0.19
C GLN A 3 20.63 -36.23 -1.41
N SER A 4 19.58 -36.99 -1.18
CA SER A 4 18.48 -37.17 -2.13
C SER A 4 17.18 -36.72 -1.47
N PHE A 5 16.27 -36.17 -2.28
CA PHE A 5 14.90 -35.91 -1.86
C PHE A 5 14.00 -36.96 -2.50
N ASP A 6 13.21 -37.63 -1.67
CA ASP A 6 12.07 -38.41 -2.09
C ASP A 6 10.84 -38.02 -1.27
N TRP A 7 9.67 -38.52 -1.67
CA TRP A 7 8.42 -38.24 -0.99
C TRP A 7 8.19 -39.08 0.29
N ASN A 8 9.18 -39.86 0.73
CA ASN A 8 9.11 -40.68 1.95
C ASN A 8 9.61 -39.93 3.21
N TYR A 9 9.76 -38.61 3.12
CA TYR A 9 10.20 -37.77 4.23
C TYR A 9 9.20 -37.77 5.40
N PRO A 10 9.63 -37.86 6.67
CA PRO A 10 8.75 -37.79 7.83
C PRO A 10 7.86 -36.54 7.82
N GLY A 11 6.54 -36.72 7.96
CA GLY A 11 5.56 -35.63 7.94
C GLY A 11 5.06 -35.23 6.53
N LEU A 12 5.64 -35.80 5.47
CA LEU A 12 5.18 -35.62 4.09
C LEU A 12 4.64 -36.96 3.55
N ASN A 13 3.46 -36.92 2.94
CA ASN A 13 2.87 -38.10 2.30
C ASN A 13 2.39 -37.74 0.90
N TRP A 14 2.91 -38.45 -0.10
CA TRP A 14 2.60 -38.18 -1.51
C TRP A 14 1.10 -38.24 -1.78
N SER A 15 0.43 -39.30 -1.34
CA SER A 15 -1.00 -39.50 -1.58
C SER A 15 -1.85 -38.43 -0.91
N HIS A 16 -1.50 -37.99 0.29
CA HIS A 16 -2.20 -36.92 1.01
C HIS A 16 -2.07 -35.60 0.26
N PHE A 17 -0.83 -35.20 -0.06
CA PHE A 17 -0.54 -33.93 -0.72
C PHE A 17 -1.28 -33.79 -2.04
N HIS A 18 -1.12 -34.77 -2.93
CA HIS A 18 -1.69 -34.72 -4.28
C HIS A 18 -3.22 -34.83 -4.23
N SER A 19 -3.79 -35.57 -3.27
CA SER A 19 -5.24 -35.66 -3.14
C SER A 19 -5.86 -34.35 -2.67
N LEU A 20 -5.23 -33.66 -1.73
CA LEU A 20 -5.67 -32.32 -1.31
C LEU A 20 -5.54 -31.30 -2.45
N ALA A 21 -4.40 -31.28 -3.16
CA ALA A 21 -4.20 -30.38 -4.29
C ALA A 21 -5.21 -30.64 -5.43
N ASN A 22 -5.47 -31.91 -5.76
CA ASN A 22 -6.47 -32.31 -6.75
C ASN A 22 -7.88 -31.90 -6.33
N LEU A 23 -8.22 -31.99 -5.03
CA LEU A 23 -9.51 -31.54 -4.52
C LEU A 23 -9.67 -30.02 -4.67
N LEU A 24 -8.65 -29.25 -4.24
CA LEU A 24 -8.66 -27.78 -4.35
C LEU A 24 -8.77 -27.33 -5.81
N SER A 25 -8.17 -28.07 -6.74
CA SER A 25 -8.24 -27.79 -8.18
C SER A 25 -9.65 -27.84 -8.78
N LEU A 26 -10.63 -28.41 -8.07
CA LEU A 26 -12.03 -28.46 -8.48
C LEU A 26 -12.82 -27.22 -8.01
N ARG A 27 -12.36 -26.54 -6.95
CA ARG A 27 -12.97 -25.30 -6.45
C ARG A 27 -12.74 -24.17 -7.45
N ASN A 28 -13.77 -23.39 -7.78
CA ASN A 28 -13.68 -22.17 -8.60
C ASN A 28 -12.85 -22.31 -9.90
N GLY A 29 -12.97 -23.44 -10.61
CA GLY A 29 -12.20 -23.70 -11.84
C GLY A 29 -10.68 -23.81 -11.65
N GLY A 30 -10.23 -24.03 -10.41
CA GLY A 30 -8.86 -24.06 -9.94
C GLY A 30 -8.35 -22.73 -9.40
N GLN A 31 -9.15 -21.66 -9.38
CA GLN A 31 -8.75 -20.37 -8.81
C GLN A 31 -8.82 -20.45 -7.26
N ALA A 32 -7.65 -20.56 -6.62
CA ALA A 32 -7.54 -20.73 -5.17
C ALA A 32 -7.47 -19.40 -4.40
N GLU A 33 -7.01 -18.34 -5.08
CA GLU A 33 -6.90 -16.97 -4.56
C GLU A 33 -6.86 -15.97 -5.73
N PRO A 34 -7.03 -14.65 -5.48
CA PRO A 34 -6.80 -13.61 -6.49
C PRO A 34 -5.34 -13.53 -6.96
N SER A 35 -5.12 -12.81 -8.05
CA SER A 35 -3.80 -12.60 -8.63
C SER A 35 -3.06 -11.56 -7.82
N SER A 36 -1.80 -11.81 -7.57
CA SER A 36 -0.90 -10.92 -6.88
C SER A 36 0.29 -10.61 -7.76
N LEU A 37 0.69 -9.34 -7.79
CA LEU A 37 1.98 -8.91 -8.31
C LEU A 37 2.89 -8.65 -7.12
N SER A 38 4.19 -8.92 -7.24
CA SER A 38 5.12 -8.57 -6.16
C SER A 38 5.29 -7.05 -6.11
N ASP A 39 5.11 -6.44 -4.93
CA ASP A 39 5.20 -4.98 -4.67
C ASP A 39 6.50 -4.31 -5.13
N ARG A 40 7.54 -5.08 -5.51
CA ARG A 40 8.81 -4.53 -6.00
C ARG A 40 8.82 -4.15 -7.50
N VAL A 41 7.77 -4.43 -8.27
CA VAL A 41 7.76 -4.24 -9.75
C VAL A 41 6.83 -3.11 -10.21
N LEU A 42 6.09 -2.47 -9.31
CA LEU A 42 5.21 -1.37 -9.68
C LEU A 42 5.85 -0.01 -9.35
N GLU A 43 5.84 0.84 -10.38
CA GLU A 43 6.04 2.30 -10.40
C GLU A 43 7.47 2.84 -10.49
N GLU A 44 7.80 3.21 -11.73
CA GLU A 44 8.55 4.42 -12.08
C GLU A 44 8.29 4.59 -13.58
N ASP A 45 7.67 5.71 -13.94
CA ASP A 45 7.34 6.11 -15.30
C ASP A 45 8.54 5.93 -16.23
N TRP A 46 8.29 5.39 -17.42
CA TRP A 46 9.26 5.45 -18.50
C TRP A 46 9.11 6.83 -19.15
N ASP A 47 9.87 7.81 -18.66
CA ASP A 47 10.06 9.08 -19.34
C ASP A 47 11.04 8.85 -20.51
N PRO A 48 10.66 9.11 -21.77
CA PRO A 48 11.55 8.92 -22.92
C PRO A 48 12.72 9.92 -22.96
N ASP A 49 12.62 11.01 -22.19
CA ASP A 49 13.58 12.13 -22.19
C ASP A 49 14.49 12.16 -20.95
N ASP A 50 14.40 11.17 -20.05
CA ASP A 50 15.40 10.96 -19.00
C ASP A 50 16.58 10.17 -19.61
N ASP A 51 17.60 10.91 -20.05
CA ASP A 51 18.93 10.35 -20.33
C ASP A 51 19.45 9.73 -19.02
N GLY A 52 19.12 8.46 -18.82
CA GLY A 52 19.46 7.71 -17.63
C GLY A 52 20.95 7.80 -17.32
N ASP A 53 21.24 8.22 -16.09
CA ASP A 53 22.53 8.18 -15.40
C ASP A 53 23.46 9.40 -15.53
N GLY A 54 22.90 10.61 -15.45
CA GLY A 54 23.70 11.84 -15.37
C GLY A 54 24.39 12.14 -14.02
N ASN A 55 24.22 11.33 -12.96
CA ASN A 55 24.73 11.70 -11.63
C ASN A 55 25.06 10.54 -10.66
N THR A 56 25.44 9.36 -11.17
CA THR A 56 26.00 8.32 -10.28
C THR A 56 27.53 8.47 -10.22
N PRO A 57 28.13 8.65 -9.03
CA PRO A 57 29.57 8.83 -8.92
C PRO A 57 30.27 7.51 -9.31
N SER A 58 31.19 7.60 -10.27
CA SER A 58 32.07 6.50 -10.69
C SER A 58 32.77 5.87 -9.48
N MET A 59 32.32 4.68 -9.06
CA MET A 59 33.03 3.83 -8.11
C MET A 59 33.82 2.76 -8.85
N ASP A 60 35.06 2.53 -8.42
CA ASP A 60 36.02 1.60 -8.99
C ASP A 60 35.58 0.14 -8.76
N THR A 61 35.22 -0.55 -9.85
CA THR A 61 34.59 -1.88 -9.87
C THR A 61 35.56 -3.06 -9.73
N ARG A 62 36.81 -2.82 -9.30
CA ARG A 62 37.87 -3.84 -9.21
C ARG A 62 37.82 -4.78 -8.00
N LEU A 63 36.77 -4.74 -7.17
CA LEU A 63 36.67 -5.54 -5.94
C LEU A 63 35.34 -6.32 -5.87
N ALA A 64 35.42 -7.64 -6.08
CA ALA A 64 34.33 -8.63 -6.09
C ALA A 64 33.29 -8.54 -4.95
N ASN A 65 33.64 -7.93 -3.82
CA ASN A 65 32.81 -7.91 -2.61
C ASN A 65 31.79 -6.75 -2.57
N GLN A 66 31.69 -5.93 -3.62
CA GLN A 66 30.73 -4.80 -3.70
C GLN A 66 29.69 -4.92 -4.82
N ILE A 67 29.69 -5.99 -5.62
CA ILE A 67 28.84 -6.12 -6.82
C ILE A 67 27.41 -6.63 -6.49
N SER A 68 27.15 -7.09 -5.26
CA SER A 68 25.88 -7.75 -4.94
C SER A 68 24.76 -6.84 -4.46
N ASP A 69 24.97 -5.54 -4.27
CA ASP A 69 23.91 -4.63 -3.79
C ASP A 69 23.71 -3.41 -4.70
N SER A 70 22.59 -3.46 -5.44
CA SER A 70 21.59 -2.38 -5.56
C SER A 70 21.39 -1.56 -6.84
N GLU A 71 22.31 -1.43 -7.80
CA GLU A 71 22.08 -0.40 -8.85
C GLU A 71 21.27 -0.83 -10.09
N HIS A 72 21.16 -2.14 -10.41
CA HIS A 72 20.47 -2.61 -11.63
C HIS A 72 19.48 -3.78 -11.43
N GLU A 73 18.95 -3.98 -10.22
CA GLU A 73 18.02 -5.08 -9.94
C GLU A 73 16.80 -5.11 -10.89
N ARG A 74 16.25 -3.93 -11.20
CA ARG A 74 15.04 -3.80 -12.05
C ARG A 74 15.31 -4.29 -13.47
N LEU A 75 16.47 -3.93 -14.03
CA LEU A 75 16.90 -4.35 -15.37
C LEU A 75 17.13 -5.86 -15.42
N LYS A 76 17.80 -6.43 -14.40
CA LYS A 76 18.03 -7.88 -14.27
C LYS A 76 16.72 -8.67 -14.19
N ARG A 77 15.74 -8.22 -13.39
CA ARG A 77 14.42 -8.85 -13.29
C ARG A 77 13.66 -8.80 -14.63
N ARG A 78 13.64 -7.63 -15.30
CA ARG A 78 13.00 -7.44 -16.62
C ARG A 78 13.62 -8.35 -17.68
N PHE A 79 14.94 -8.41 -17.72
CA PHE A 79 15.67 -9.30 -18.62
C PHE A 79 15.29 -10.76 -18.41
N LEU A 80 15.30 -11.24 -17.16
CA LEU A 80 14.93 -12.61 -16.84
C LEU A 80 13.48 -12.92 -17.25
N ASP A 81 12.54 -12.05 -16.96
CA ASP A 81 11.15 -12.22 -17.40
C ASP A 81 11.06 -12.27 -18.92
N CYS A 82 11.65 -11.31 -19.65
CA CYS A 82 11.65 -11.31 -21.11
C CYS A 82 12.33 -12.54 -21.71
N LEU A 83 13.39 -13.06 -21.09
CA LEU A 83 14.06 -14.27 -21.53
C LEU A 83 13.19 -15.52 -21.33
N ALA A 84 12.47 -15.62 -20.21
CA ALA A 84 11.49 -16.67 -20.02
C ALA A 84 10.34 -16.56 -21.04
N GLU A 85 9.89 -15.34 -21.34
CA GLU A 85 8.85 -15.07 -22.34
C GLU A 85 9.27 -15.46 -23.76
N PHE A 86 10.54 -15.18 -24.11
CA PHE A 86 11.19 -15.59 -25.35
C PHE A 86 11.27 -17.12 -25.45
N ALA A 87 11.76 -17.79 -24.40
CA ALA A 87 11.85 -19.24 -24.34
C ALA A 87 10.49 -19.96 -24.42
N ALA A 88 9.41 -19.26 -24.06
CA ALA A 88 8.04 -19.73 -24.20
C ALA A 88 7.49 -19.55 -25.62
N ASN A 89 8.23 -20.00 -26.64
CA ASN A 89 7.94 -19.74 -28.06
C ASN A 89 6.65 -20.38 -28.62
N LYS A 90 5.95 -21.24 -27.89
CA LYS A 90 4.65 -21.81 -28.30
C LYS A 90 3.50 -21.33 -27.42
N LYS A 91 2.27 -21.41 -27.93
CA LYS A 91 1.07 -21.13 -27.13
C LYS A 91 0.72 -22.34 -26.26
N GLY A 92 0.58 -22.13 -24.96
CA GLY A 92 0.03 -23.16 -24.06
C GLY A 92 0.61 -23.09 -22.66
N GLY A 93 0.20 -24.04 -21.81
CA GLY A 93 0.84 -24.28 -20.52
C GLY A 93 2.14 -25.08 -20.63
N THR A 94 2.30 -25.89 -21.68
CA THR A 94 3.47 -26.76 -21.88
C THR A 94 4.74 -25.99 -22.27
N ALA A 95 4.57 -24.82 -22.87
CA ALA A 95 5.67 -23.94 -23.26
C ALA A 95 6.03 -22.90 -22.19
N VAL A 96 5.37 -22.90 -21.02
CA VAL A 96 5.73 -21.99 -19.92
C VAL A 96 7.17 -22.26 -19.53
N ALA A 97 7.95 -21.18 -19.45
CA ALA A 97 9.36 -21.20 -19.11
C ALA A 97 9.67 -20.30 -17.91
N CYS A 98 10.80 -20.61 -17.27
CA CYS A 98 11.37 -19.92 -16.12
C CYS A 98 12.87 -19.73 -16.33
N SER A 99 13.41 -18.58 -15.94
CA SER A 99 14.82 -18.21 -16.07
C SER A 99 15.43 -17.80 -14.71
N ALA A 100 16.73 -17.98 -14.56
CA ALA A 100 17.52 -17.53 -13.42
C ALA A 100 18.92 -17.14 -13.89
N MET A 101 19.61 -16.25 -13.18
CA MET A 101 20.99 -15.86 -13.53
C MET A 101 21.92 -15.85 -12.31
N LYS A 102 23.20 -16.05 -12.60
CA LYS A 102 24.33 -15.86 -11.70
C LYS A 102 25.33 -14.99 -12.41
N GLU A 103 25.81 -13.98 -11.71
CA GLU A 103 26.79 -13.03 -12.19
C GLU A 103 28.14 -13.27 -11.51
N ALA A 104 29.21 -13.10 -12.27
CA ALA A 104 30.58 -12.97 -11.80
C ALA A 104 31.22 -11.75 -12.49
N GLU A 105 32.49 -11.46 -12.19
CA GLU A 105 33.20 -10.26 -12.66
C GLU A 105 33.07 -10.05 -14.18
N ASP A 106 33.40 -11.06 -14.99
CA ASP A 106 33.41 -10.95 -16.46
C ASP A 106 32.46 -11.94 -17.16
N ASN A 107 31.57 -12.61 -16.42
CA ASN A 107 30.65 -13.57 -17.02
C ASN A 107 29.29 -13.65 -16.32
N VAL A 108 28.28 -14.04 -17.11
CA VAL A 108 26.94 -14.36 -16.62
C VAL A 108 26.55 -15.77 -17.07
N ALA A 109 26.16 -16.59 -16.09
CA ALA A 109 25.51 -17.87 -16.34
C ALA A 109 23.99 -17.72 -16.18
N ILE A 110 23.24 -18.09 -17.21
CA ILE A 110 21.78 -18.00 -17.24
C ILE A 110 21.18 -19.38 -17.41
N TRP A 111 20.31 -19.80 -16.50
CA TRP A 111 19.57 -21.04 -16.63
C TRP A 111 18.18 -20.77 -17.19
N ILE A 112 17.70 -21.65 -18.06
CA ILE A 112 16.33 -21.62 -18.58
C ILE A 112 15.70 -23.01 -18.47
N ALA A 113 14.52 -23.09 -17.86
CA ALA A 113 13.68 -24.28 -17.78
C ALA A 113 12.38 -24.07 -18.54
N ARG A 114 11.83 -25.13 -19.15
CA ARG A 114 10.55 -25.13 -19.87
C ARG A 114 9.72 -26.33 -19.47
N ASN A 115 8.41 -26.16 -19.26
CA ASN A 115 7.51 -27.22 -18.78
C ASN A 115 7.63 -28.53 -19.59
N GLU A 116 7.65 -28.45 -20.93
CA GLU A 116 7.81 -29.60 -21.80
C GLU A 116 9.27 -30.05 -22.02
N GLY A 117 10.25 -29.26 -21.56
CA GLY A 117 11.66 -29.40 -21.85
C GLY A 117 12.08 -28.71 -23.16
N PHE A 118 13.39 -28.67 -23.41
CA PHE A 118 13.98 -28.19 -24.66
C PHE A 118 14.28 -29.37 -25.59
N SER A 119 14.09 -29.15 -26.89
CA SER A 119 14.48 -30.08 -27.94
C SER A 119 15.92 -29.82 -28.38
N ASP A 120 16.55 -30.78 -29.04
CA ASP A 120 17.92 -30.61 -29.56
C ASP A 120 18.02 -29.45 -30.57
N ALA A 121 16.91 -29.12 -31.25
CA ALA A 121 16.81 -27.98 -32.16
C ALA A 121 16.80 -26.62 -31.45
N ASP A 122 16.46 -26.55 -30.16
CA ASP A 122 16.49 -25.30 -29.39
C ASP A 122 17.93 -24.90 -29.00
N LYS A 123 18.82 -25.89 -28.80
CA LYS A 123 20.17 -25.66 -28.26
C LYS A 123 21.02 -24.71 -29.11
N PRO A 124 21.13 -24.88 -30.45
CA PRO A 124 21.91 -23.96 -31.28
C PRO A 124 21.43 -22.50 -31.20
N THR A 125 20.10 -22.28 -31.08
CA THR A 125 19.53 -20.93 -30.96
C THR A 125 19.95 -20.26 -29.65
N PHE A 126 19.90 -20.96 -28.51
CA PHE A 126 20.31 -20.39 -27.23
C PHE A 126 21.84 -20.25 -27.10
N ASP A 127 22.62 -21.15 -27.69
CA ASP A 127 24.07 -21.01 -27.79
C ASP A 127 24.45 -19.77 -28.63
N LYS A 128 23.73 -19.54 -29.74
CA LYS A 128 23.91 -18.33 -30.57
C LYS A 128 23.45 -17.07 -29.85
N LEU A 129 22.32 -17.11 -29.15
CA LEU A 129 21.81 -15.99 -28.35
C LEU A 129 22.83 -15.54 -27.30
N GLY A 130 23.43 -16.47 -26.54
CA GLY A 130 24.47 -16.13 -25.56
C GLY A 130 25.67 -15.42 -26.21
N LYS A 131 26.17 -15.94 -27.34
CA LYS A 131 27.28 -15.31 -28.08
C LYS A 131 26.95 -13.89 -28.56
N VAL A 132 25.74 -13.67 -29.05
CA VAL A 132 25.32 -12.36 -29.58
C VAL A 132 25.09 -11.35 -28.45
N LEU A 133 24.56 -11.79 -27.30
CA LEU A 133 24.48 -10.92 -26.10
C LEU A 133 25.89 -10.52 -25.63
N GLY A 134 26.84 -11.45 -25.66
CA GLY A 134 28.26 -11.16 -25.39
C GLY A 134 28.87 -10.11 -26.33
N SER A 135 28.64 -10.26 -27.64
CA SER A 135 29.21 -9.35 -28.63
C SER A 135 28.55 -7.97 -28.66
N LEU A 136 27.34 -7.81 -28.10
CA LEU A 136 26.68 -6.52 -27.94
C LEU A 136 27.37 -5.64 -26.89
N SER A 137 27.94 -6.23 -25.83
CA SER A 137 28.73 -5.49 -24.83
C SER A 137 29.91 -4.74 -25.47
N CYS A 138 30.48 -5.30 -26.55
CA CYS A 138 31.58 -4.70 -27.31
C CYS A 138 31.14 -3.70 -28.42
N ASN A 139 29.86 -3.27 -28.44
CA ASN A 139 29.30 -2.21 -29.28
C ASN A 139 29.50 -2.38 -30.81
N THR A 140 28.89 -3.42 -31.39
CA THR A 140 28.89 -3.64 -32.85
C THR A 140 27.47 -3.61 -33.43
N ASP A 141 27.17 -2.64 -34.31
CA ASP A 141 25.85 -2.51 -34.97
C ASP A 141 25.40 -3.80 -35.69
N GLN A 142 26.35 -4.59 -36.17
CA GLN A 142 26.10 -5.89 -36.80
C GLN A 142 25.50 -6.92 -35.82
N SER A 143 25.87 -6.88 -34.54
CA SER A 143 25.36 -7.79 -33.52
C SER A 143 23.89 -7.50 -33.18
N GLU A 144 23.48 -6.24 -33.27
CA GLU A 144 22.08 -5.83 -33.04
C GLU A 144 21.15 -6.43 -34.11
N ILE A 145 21.55 -6.34 -35.38
CA ILE A 145 20.80 -6.91 -36.51
C ILE A 145 20.68 -8.43 -36.35
N VAL A 146 21.80 -9.11 -36.05
CA VAL A 146 21.84 -10.57 -35.88
C VAL A 146 20.97 -11.02 -34.71
N LEU A 147 20.97 -10.27 -33.58
CA LEU A 147 20.10 -10.56 -32.45
C LEU A 147 18.63 -10.49 -32.87
N TRP A 148 18.26 -9.43 -33.58
CA TRP A 148 16.88 -9.20 -33.97
C TRP A 148 16.36 -10.27 -34.92
N GLU A 149 17.15 -10.62 -35.95
CA GLU A 149 16.83 -11.69 -36.89
C GLU A 149 16.64 -13.05 -36.20
N GLU A 150 17.55 -13.41 -35.29
CA GLU A 150 17.47 -14.67 -34.55
C GLU A 150 16.21 -14.72 -33.67
N MET A 151 15.90 -13.61 -32.97
CA MET A 151 14.72 -13.55 -32.12
C MET A 151 13.41 -13.69 -32.90
N VAL A 152 13.30 -13.06 -34.07
CA VAL A 152 12.10 -13.16 -34.92
C VAL A 152 12.01 -14.53 -35.57
N SER A 153 13.13 -15.09 -36.04
CA SER A 153 13.20 -16.44 -36.59
C SER A 153 12.69 -17.49 -35.60
N TYR A 154 13.18 -17.48 -34.36
CA TYR A 154 12.75 -18.42 -33.32
C TYR A 154 11.25 -18.32 -32.98
N HIS A 155 10.64 -17.14 -33.16
CA HIS A 155 9.21 -16.89 -32.93
C HIS A 155 8.32 -16.99 -34.17
N GLN A 156 8.89 -17.28 -35.35
CA GLN A 156 8.17 -17.25 -36.63
C GLN A 156 6.85 -18.04 -36.57
N ASN A 157 6.90 -19.29 -36.11
CA ASN A 157 5.71 -20.15 -36.05
C ASN A 157 4.58 -19.53 -35.19
N ARG A 158 4.93 -18.91 -34.05
CA ARG A 158 3.96 -18.28 -33.15
C ARG A 158 3.39 -16.98 -33.72
N ILE A 159 4.22 -16.21 -34.42
CA ILE A 159 3.79 -14.99 -35.11
C ILE A 159 2.75 -15.36 -36.17
N GLU A 160 3.08 -16.32 -37.04
CA GLU A 160 2.24 -16.79 -38.15
C GLU A 160 0.93 -17.42 -37.68
N HIS A 161 0.99 -18.35 -36.72
CA HIS A 161 -0.14 -19.22 -36.36
C HIS A 161 -0.91 -18.73 -35.13
N SER A 162 -0.39 -17.76 -34.38
CA SER A 162 -1.05 -17.27 -33.16
C SER A 162 -1.34 -15.78 -33.19
N TYR A 163 -0.33 -14.94 -33.44
CA TYR A 163 -0.49 -13.49 -33.31
C TYR A 163 -1.21 -12.87 -34.52
N ILE A 164 -0.76 -13.16 -35.75
CA ILE A 164 -1.36 -12.63 -36.97
C ILE A 164 -2.86 -12.97 -37.08
N PRO A 165 -3.33 -14.23 -36.89
CA PRO A 165 -4.74 -14.56 -37.02
C PRO A 165 -5.64 -13.83 -36.01
N LYS A 166 -5.18 -13.73 -34.75
CA LYS A 166 -5.92 -13.01 -33.70
C LYS A 166 -5.98 -11.52 -33.97
N LEU A 167 -4.87 -10.93 -34.41
CA LEU A 167 -4.78 -9.52 -34.70
C LEU A 167 -5.66 -9.15 -35.90
N ARG A 168 -5.66 -9.97 -36.96
CA ARG A 168 -6.61 -9.83 -38.09
C ARG A 168 -8.06 -9.91 -37.64
N ALA A 169 -8.40 -10.87 -36.78
CA ALA A 169 -9.76 -11.02 -36.25
C ALA A 169 -10.19 -9.81 -35.40
N SER A 170 -9.32 -9.32 -34.52
CA SER A 170 -9.59 -8.13 -33.69
C SER A 170 -9.72 -6.85 -34.52
N PHE A 171 -8.90 -6.66 -35.55
CA PHE A 171 -9.03 -5.53 -36.48
C PHE A 171 -10.39 -5.56 -37.19
N LYS A 172 -10.77 -6.71 -37.76
CA LYS A 172 -12.09 -6.86 -38.42
C LYS A 172 -13.25 -6.57 -37.46
N ALA A 173 -13.17 -7.03 -36.21
CA ALA A 173 -14.20 -6.81 -35.20
C ALA A 173 -14.29 -5.35 -34.74
N HIS A 174 -13.15 -4.66 -34.66
CA HIS A 174 -13.07 -3.24 -34.36
C HIS A 174 -13.67 -2.39 -35.49
N ASP A 175 -13.37 -2.75 -36.74
CA ASP A 175 -13.79 -1.99 -37.93
C ASP A 175 -15.28 -2.15 -38.25
N ALA A 176 -15.88 -3.26 -37.86
CA ALA A 176 -17.31 -3.51 -38.02
C ALA A 176 -18.21 -2.76 -37.01
N ALA A 177 -17.66 -1.90 -36.14
CA ALA A 177 -18.44 -1.14 -35.17
C ALA A 177 -19.02 0.15 -35.79
N PRO A 178 -20.32 0.47 -35.59
CA PRO A 178 -20.91 1.72 -36.07
C PRO A 178 -20.22 2.93 -35.42
N ARG A 179 -19.74 3.90 -36.21
CA ARG A 179 -19.22 5.18 -35.69
C ARG A 179 -20.38 5.91 -35.00
N ARG A 180 -20.32 6.12 -33.68
CA ARG A 180 -21.27 6.97 -32.96
C ARG A 180 -20.99 8.43 -33.37
N ASN A 181 -21.97 9.08 -33.99
CA ASN A 181 -21.95 10.52 -34.25
C ASN A 181 -22.04 11.27 -32.91
N GLY A 182 -20.90 11.75 -32.41
CA GLY A 182 -20.80 12.66 -31.27
C GLY A 182 -19.83 13.78 -31.62
N THR A 183 -20.29 15.02 -31.52
CA THR A 183 -19.76 16.21 -32.20
C THR A 183 -18.49 16.84 -31.59
N ASN A 184 -17.77 16.23 -30.65
CA ASN A 184 -16.68 16.91 -29.91
C ASN A 184 -15.28 16.23 -29.93
N THR A 185 -14.94 15.40 -30.93
CA THR A 185 -13.60 14.77 -31.02
C THR A 185 -13.11 14.62 -32.46
N LEU A 186 -12.92 15.72 -33.20
CA LEU A 186 -12.48 15.64 -34.60
C LEU A 186 -10.94 15.52 -34.73
N GLU A 187 -10.15 16.16 -33.86
CA GLU A 187 -8.69 16.26 -34.02
C GLU A 187 -7.91 14.99 -33.59
N ASN A 188 -8.26 14.36 -32.46
CA ASN A 188 -7.57 13.13 -31.99
C ASN A 188 -7.91 11.86 -32.80
N SER A 189 -9.00 11.89 -33.58
CA SER A 189 -9.45 10.73 -34.36
C SER A 189 -8.59 10.47 -35.61
N GLY A 190 -8.12 11.53 -36.28
CA GLY A 190 -7.34 11.44 -37.52
C GLY A 190 -5.93 10.87 -37.32
N VAL A 191 -5.25 11.29 -36.26
CA VAL A 191 -3.89 10.81 -35.91
C VAL A 191 -3.92 9.33 -35.50
N SER A 192 -4.96 8.91 -34.77
CA SER A 192 -5.14 7.53 -34.32
C SER A 192 -5.43 6.57 -35.49
N ASP A 193 -6.26 6.99 -36.44
CA ASP A 193 -6.56 6.21 -37.66
C ASP A 193 -5.32 6.07 -38.57
N ALA A 194 -4.50 7.12 -38.68
CA ALA A 194 -3.26 7.09 -39.47
C ALA A 194 -2.22 6.09 -38.88
N ALA A 195 -2.01 6.11 -37.56
CA ALA A 195 -1.07 5.21 -36.90
C ALA A 195 -1.50 3.73 -37.02
N LEU A 196 -2.79 3.43 -36.83
CA LEU A 196 -3.33 2.07 -36.97
C LEU A 196 -3.28 1.57 -38.43
N SER A 197 -3.31 2.49 -39.41
CA SER A 197 -3.25 2.15 -40.83
C SER A 197 -1.95 1.44 -41.22
N VAL A 198 -0.82 1.79 -40.60
CA VAL A 198 0.49 1.15 -40.89
C VAL A 198 0.47 -0.34 -40.54
N LEU A 199 0.07 -0.68 -39.30
CA LEU A 199 -0.04 -2.08 -38.87
C LEU A 199 -1.13 -2.82 -39.65
N ARG A 200 -2.26 -2.15 -39.98
CA ARG A 200 -3.34 -2.73 -40.80
C ARG A 200 -2.81 -3.10 -42.19
N THR A 201 -2.09 -2.20 -42.85
CA THR A 201 -1.52 -2.41 -44.19
C THR A 201 -0.56 -3.60 -44.17
N LEU A 202 0.35 -3.67 -43.20
CA LEU A 202 1.27 -4.79 -43.02
C LEU A 202 0.57 -6.14 -42.79
N LEU A 203 -0.58 -6.13 -42.10
CA LEU A 203 -1.32 -7.36 -41.76
C LEU A 203 -2.16 -7.92 -42.90
N PHE A 204 -2.74 -7.06 -43.74
CA PHE A 204 -3.71 -7.45 -44.76
C PHE A 204 -3.15 -7.45 -46.18
N ASN A 205 -2.07 -6.71 -46.46
CA ASN A 205 -1.43 -6.77 -47.78
C ASN A 205 -0.43 -7.93 -47.83
N GLY A 206 -0.70 -8.90 -48.70
CA GLY A 206 0.15 -10.09 -48.86
C GLY A 206 1.51 -9.83 -49.52
N ASN A 207 1.70 -8.66 -50.15
CA ASN A 207 2.85 -8.39 -50.98
C ASN A 207 3.41 -6.98 -50.75
N ILE A 208 4.38 -6.88 -49.85
CA ILE A 208 5.30 -5.74 -49.80
C ILE A 208 6.53 -6.18 -50.59
N ASN A 209 6.64 -5.69 -51.82
CA ASN A 209 7.87 -5.53 -52.61
C ASN A 209 8.95 -6.64 -52.48
N GLY A 210 8.61 -7.91 -52.70
CA GLY A 210 9.60 -8.99 -52.71
C GLY A 210 10.30 -9.27 -51.36
N ALA A 211 9.82 -8.68 -50.26
CA ALA A 211 10.42 -8.84 -48.94
C ALA A 211 10.30 -10.29 -48.43
N SER A 212 11.34 -10.76 -47.75
CA SER A 212 11.37 -12.10 -47.16
C SER A 212 10.29 -12.25 -46.08
N THR A 213 9.88 -13.48 -45.78
CA THR A 213 8.92 -13.75 -44.69
C THR A 213 9.43 -13.21 -43.35
N LEU A 214 10.75 -13.25 -43.13
CA LEU A 214 11.40 -12.73 -41.93
C LEU A 214 11.26 -11.21 -41.82
N GLU A 215 11.57 -10.46 -42.89
CA GLU A 215 11.45 -8.99 -42.94
C GLU A 215 10.00 -8.53 -42.69
N LYS A 216 9.03 -9.27 -43.22
CA LYS A 216 7.60 -9.01 -42.97
C LYS A 216 7.26 -9.16 -41.48
N HIS A 217 7.73 -10.21 -40.83
CA HIS A 217 7.52 -10.41 -39.40
C HIS A 217 8.21 -9.36 -38.54
N MET A 218 9.45 -8.99 -38.87
CA MET A 218 10.19 -7.92 -38.20
C MET A 218 9.40 -6.60 -38.26
N SER A 219 8.94 -6.23 -39.46
CA SER A 219 8.17 -5.00 -39.69
C SER A 219 6.84 -5.00 -38.93
N LEU A 220 6.13 -6.13 -38.91
CA LEU A 220 4.88 -6.29 -38.15
C LEU A 220 5.08 -6.09 -36.64
N VAL A 221 6.14 -6.69 -36.10
CA VAL A 221 6.44 -6.61 -34.67
C VAL A 221 6.87 -5.19 -34.29
N ILE A 222 7.68 -4.51 -35.12
CA ILE A 222 8.08 -3.11 -34.91
C ILE A 222 6.86 -2.18 -34.97
N ALA A 223 5.98 -2.34 -35.97
CA ALA A 223 4.77 -1.53 -36.08
C ALA A 223 3.85 -1.68 -34.85
N ALA A 224 3.69 -2.90 -34.34
CA ALA A 224 2.94 -3.14 -33.11
C ALA A 224 3.60 -2.51 -31.86
N TYR A 225 4.93 -2.52 -31.79
CA TYR A 225 5.69 -1.89 -30.71
C TYR A 225 5.57 -0.36 -30.74
N ASN A 226 5.66 0.26 -31.91
CA ASN A 226 5.49 1.70 -32.07
C ASN A 226 4.09 2.14 -31.63
N LEU A 227 3.05 1.40 -32.04
CA LEU A 227 1.67 1.64 -31.60
C LEU A 227 1.51 1.52 -30.08
N ARG A 228 2.18 0.54 -29.46
CA ARG A 228 2.18 0.39 -28.00
C ARG A 228 2.80 1.59 -27.29
N ARG A 229 3.80 2.25 -27.89
CA ARG A 229 4.46 3.44 -27.32
C ARG A 229 3.69 4.73 -27.55
N THR A 230 2.66 4.73 -28.40
CA THR A 230 1.87 5.92 -28.69
C THR A 230 0.74 6.07 -27.65
N ARG A 231 0.89 7.00 -26.70
CA ARG A 231 -0.08 7.26 -25.62
C ARG A 231 -1.53 7.43 -26.10
N ASN A 232 -1.74 8.20 -27.16
CA ASN A 232 -3.08 8.40 -27.74
C ASN A 232 -3.76 7.09 -28.19
N ILE A 233 -3.00 6.08 -28.63
CA ILE A 233 -3.54 4.79 -29.06
C ILE A 233 -3.97 3.94 -27.87
N GLU A 234 -3.21 3.98 -26.77
CA GLU A 234 -3.63 3.34 -25.51
C GLU A 234 -4.92 3.96 -24.97
N GLU A 235 -4.98 5.29 -24.94
CA GLU A 235 -6.15 6.04 -24.49
C GLU A 235 -7.39 5.68 -25.30
N VAL A 236 -7.29 5.72 -26.64
CA VAL A 236 -8.41 5.40 -27.53
C VAL A 236 -8.83 3.93 -27.44
N LEU A 237 -7.89 2.99 -27.39
CA LEU A 237 -8.24 1.56 -27.48
C LEU A 237 -8.52 0.90 -26.12
N TYR A 238 -7.98 1.42 -25.02
CA TYR A 238 -7.97 0.74 -23.73
C TYR A 238 -8.47 1.57 -22.55
N SER A 239 -7.85 2.71 -22.23
CA SER A 239 -8.06 3.41 -20.94
C SER A 239 -9.22 4.42 -20.94
N SER A 240 -9.67 4.90 -22.11
CA SER A 240 -10.84 5.80 -22.18
C SER A 240 -12.15 5.13 -21.74
N SER A 241 -13.07 5.94 -21.23
CA SER A 241 -14.44 5.54 -20.91
C SER A 241 -15.24 5.08 -22.13
N SER A 242 -14.84 5.50 -23.34
CA SER A 242 -15.41 5.09 -24.62
C SER A 242 -14.85 3.76 -25.17
N ALA A 243 -13.80 3.20 -24.55
CA ALA A 243 -13.17 1.96 -25.01
C ALA A 243 -14.08 0.73 -24.84
N THR A 244 -14.34 0.05 -25.95
CA THR A 244 -15.21 -1.13 -26.02
C THR A 244 -14.44 -2.43 -25.71
N SER A 245 -15.16 -3.53 -25.48
CA SER A 245 -14.53 -4.86 -25.35
C SER A 245 -13.73 -5.27 -26.60
N ARG A 246 -14.13 -4.77 -27.78
CA ARG A 246 -13.47 -5.02 -29.06
C ARG A 246 -12.19 -4.21 -29.21
N SER A 247 -12.20 -2.91 -28.85
CA SER A 247 -10.99 -2.07 -28.86
C SER A 247 -9.98 -2.56 -27.82
N LYS A 248 -10.43 -2.94 -26.62
CA LYS A 248 -9.60 -3.55 -25.57
C LYS A 248 -8.96 -4.88 -26.02
N SER A 249 -9.70 -5.67 -26.80
CA SER A 249 -9.19 -6.90 -27.42
C SER A 249 -8.13 -6.62 -28.50
N LEU A 250 -8.34 -5.61 -29.32
CA LEU A 250 -7.36 -5.16 -30.32
C LEU A 250 -6.06 -4.69 -29.65
N TRP A 251 -6.16 -3.80 -28.65
CA TRP A 251 -5.01 -3.35 -27.85
C TRP A 251 -4.24 -4.53 -27.23
N SER A 252 -4.96 -5.49 -26.65
CA SER A 252 -4.36 -6.69 -26.05
C SER A 252 -3.53 -7.47 -27.08
N ASN A 253 -4.04 -7.65 -28.30
CA ASN A 253 -3.32 -8.38 -29.34
C ASN A 253 -2.15 -7.60 -29.94
N ILE A 254 -2.24 -6.26 -30.03
CA ILE A 254 -1.11 -5.38 -30.38
C ILE A 254 0.02 -5.56 -29.36
N CYS A 255 -0.29 -5.45 -28.07
CA CYS A 255 0.68 -5.60 -26.99
C CYS A 255 1.33 -6.99 -26.95
N LEU A 256 0.58 -8.06 -27.26
CA LEU A 256 1.13 -9.42 -27.34
C LEU A 256 2.16 -9.57 -28.46
N LEU A 257 1.93 -8.95 -29.62
CA LEU A 257 2.89 -8.96 -30.73
C LEU A 257 4.11 -8.09 -30.43
N ALA A 258 3.90 -6.90 -29.87
CA ALA A 258 4.95 -5.95 -29.47
C ALA A 258 5.93 -6.51 -28.43
N ARG A 259 5.53 -7.52 -27.64
CA ARG A 259 6.32 -8.13 -26.56
C ARG A 259 7.69 -8.62 -27.02
N LEU A 260 7.79 -9.10 -28.26
CA LEU A 260 9.07 -9.58 -28.80
C LEU A 260 10.08 -8.42 -28.99
N ARG A 261 9.61 -7.26 -29.46
CA ARG A 261 10.47 -6.06 -29.60
C ARG A 261 10.86 -5.47 -28.24
N VAL A 262 9.99 -5.56 -27.24
CA VAL A 262 10.32 -5.21 -25.85
C VAL A 262 11.41 -6.12 -25.29
N SER A 263 11.30 -7.42 -25.53
CA SER A 263 12.32 -8.38 -25.08
C SER A 263 13.68 -8.07 -25.70
N PHE A 264 13.69 -7.72 -26.99
CA PHE A 264 14.89 -7.28 -27.68
C PHE A 264 15.50 -6.00 -27.05
N GLN A 265 14.70 -4.98 -26.72
CA GLN A 265 15.25 -3.78 -26.05
C GLN A 265 15.88 -4.16 -24.72
N ASN A 266 15.18 -4.92 -23.87
CA ASN A 266 15.72 -5.33 -22.58
C ASN A 266 17.01 -6.16 -22.72
N PHE A 267 17.14 -6.97 -23.78
CA PHE A 267 18.35 -7.74 -24.06
C PHE A 267 19.51 -6.84 -24.47
N LYS A 268 19.24 -5.82 -25.28
CA LYS A 268 20.23 -4.80 -25.66
C LYS A 268 20.65 -3.98 -24.44
N ASP A 269 19.69 -3.43 -23.71
CA ASP A 269 19.92 -2.56 -22.56
C ASP A 269 20.78 -3.27 -21.50
N ILE A 270 20.45 -4.51 -21.14
CA ILE A 270 21.25 -5.23 -20.14
C ILE A 270 22.67 -5.57 -20.62
N SER A 271 22.84 -5.89 -21.91
CA SER A 271 24.14 -6.28 -22.46
C SER A 271 25.09 -5.08 -22.56
N LEU A 272 24.54 -3.87 -22.76
CA LEU A 272 25.29 -2.61 -22.79
C LEU A 272 25.55 -2.06 -21.38
N THR A 273 24.65 -2.30 -20.44
CA THR A 273 24.72 -1.73 -19.09
C THR A 273 25.64 -2.54 -18.17
N LEU A 274 25.63 -3.88 -18.27
CA LEU A 274 26.35 -4.74 -17.34
C LEU A 274 27.66 -5.27 -17.93
N PRO A 275 28.83 -4.94 -17.37
CA PRO A 275 30.12 -5.48 -17.83
C PRO A 275 30.20 -7.01 -17.79
N SER A 276 29.54 -7.64 -16.81
CA SER A 276 29.43 -9.09 -16.69
C SER A 276 28.84 -9.78 -17.94
N PHE A 277 28.12 -9.06 -18.81
CA PHE A 277 27.59 -9.59 -20.06
C PHE A 277 28.64 -9.74 -21.17
N GLU A 278 29.92 -9.40 -20.97
CA GLU A 278 30.98 -9.71 -21.94
C GLU A 278 31.03 -11.22 -22.29
N GLN A 279 30.75 -12.09 -21.32
CA GLN A 279 30.67 -13.54 -21.54
C GLN A 279 29.34 -14.11 -21.01
N VAL A 280 28.38 -14.34 -21.91
CA VAL A 280 27.08 -14.91 -21.56
C VAL A 280 27.03 -16.40 -21.90
N THR A 281 26.76 -17.23 -20.89
CA THR A 281 26.49 -18.67 -21.04
C THR A 281 25.04 -18.97 -20.72
N ILE A 282 24.30 -19.54 -21.69
CA ILE A 282 22.92 -19.99 -21.48
C ILE A 282 22.88 -21.51 -21.30
N ILE A 283 22.29 -21.96 -20.18
CA ILE A 283 22.20 -23.35 -19.77
C ILE A 283 20.74 -23.78 -19.81
N LEU A 284 20.41 -24.69 -20.72
CA LEU A 284 19.07 -25.28 -20.82
C LEU A 284 18.92 -26.38 -19.76
N VAL A 285 18.03 -26.16 -18.80
CA VAL A 285 17.75 -27.11 -17.72
C VAL A 285 17.04 -28.34 -18.29
N SER A 286 17.62 -29.51 -18.07
CA SER A 286 17.02 -30.78 -18.46
C SER A 286 15.75 -31.05 -17.66
N ARG A 287 14.72 -31.55 -18.34
CA ARG A 287 13.46 -31.89 -17.69
C ARG A 287 13.68 -33.10 -16.76
N PRO A 288 13.40 -32.99 -15.46
CA PRO A 288 13.53 -34.10 -14.53
C PRO A 288 12.50 -35.19 -14.84
N PHE A 289 12.89 -36.45 -14.61
CA PHE A 289 11.99 -37.59 -14.77
C PHE A 289 10.86 -37.50 -13.74
N THR A 290 9.62 -37.58 -14.22
CA THR A 290 8.47 -37.76 -13.33
C THR A 290 8.48 -39.20 -12.86
N PRO A 291 8.46 -39.50 -11.54
CA PRO A 291 8.41 -40.87 -11.07
C PRO A 291 7.24 -41.60 -11.71
N VAL A 292 7.55 -42.72 -12.38
CA VAL A 292 6.56 -43.56 -13.05
C VAL A 292 5.90 -44.39 -11.95
N ASN A 293 4.72 -43.94 -11.53
CA ASN A 293 3.88 -44.45 -10.44
C ASN A 293 4.29 -43.97 -9.03
N PRO A 294 3.37 -43.36 -8.29
CA PRO A 294 3.57 -43.18 -6.86
C PRO A 294 3.62 -44.55 -6.20
N SER A 295 4.59 -44.77 -5.32
CA SER A 295 4.69 -46.00 -4.51
C SER A 295 3.44 -46.23 -3.63
N GLN A 296 2.57 -45.23 -3.52
CA GLN A 296 1.40 -45.18 -2.66
C GLN A 296 0.11 -44.99 -3.48
N ARG A 297 -0.95 -45.70 -3.08
CA ARG A 297 -2.26 -45.59 -3.75
C ARG A 297 -2.81 -44.16 -3.63
N PRO A 298 -3.39 -43.57 -4.69
CA PRO A 298 -4.14 -42.33 -4.57
C PRO A 298 -5.32 -42.49 -3.62
N LEU A 299 -5.62 -41.45 -2.83
CA LEU A 299 -6.76 -41.50 -1.91
C LEU A 299 -8.07 -41.30 -2.67
N ASN A 300 -9.12 -41.96 -2.18
CA ASN A 300 -10.47 -41.68 -2.63
C ASN A 300 -11.01 -40.41 -1.95
N LEU A 301 -12.18 -39.94 -2.42
CA LEU A 301 -12.77 -38.70 -1.94
C LEU A 301 -13.09 -38.73 -0.44
N ASN A 302 -13.59 -39.86 0.08
CA ASN A 302 -13.92 -40.01 1.50
C ASN A 302 -12.67 -39.92 2.36
N GLU A 303 -11.59 -40.60 1.96
CA GLU A 303 -10.30 -40.57 2.66
C GLU A 303 -9.72 -39.15 2.68
N THR A 304 -9.84 -38.42 1.56
CA THR A 304 -9.36 -37.04 1.44
C THR A 304 -10.14 -36.08 2.34
N PHE A 305 -11.47 -36.23 2.43
CA PHE A 305 -12.30 -35.48 3.39
C PHE A 305 -11.96 -35.84 4.84
N GLY A 306 -11.64 -37.11 5.12
CA GLY A 306 -11.16 -37.55 6.43
C GLY A 306 -9.89 -36.84 6.88
N ILE A 307 -8.94 -36.57 5.98
CA ILE A 307 -7.72 -35.79 6.28
C ILE A 307 -8.04 -34.33 6.67
N LEU A 308 -9.12 -33.78 6.12
CA LEU A 308 -9.61 -32.45 6.46
C LEU A 308 -10.47 -32.45 7.74
N GLN A 309 -10.71 -33.63 8.34
CA GLN A 309 -11.65 -33.83 9.45
C GLN A 309 -13.10 -33.42 9.08
N LEU A 310 -13.46 -33.59 7.81
CA LEU A 310 -14.77 -33.24 7.27
C LEU A 310 -15.56 -34.51 6.90
N LYS A 311 -16.89 -34.44 7.06
CA LYS A 311 -17.80 -35.50 6.59
C LYS A 311 -18.15 -35.26 5.11
N LEU A 312 -18.21 -36.34 4.33
CA LEU A 312 -18.66 -36.23 2.93
C LEU A 312 -20.19 -36.28 2.88
N ASP A 313 -20.81 -35.11 2.98
CA ASP A 313 -22.25 -34.90 2.84
C ASP A 313 -22.54 -33.70 1.90
N PRO A 314 -23.79 -33.53 1.42
CA PRO A 314 -24.13 -32.45 0.50
C PRO A 314 -23.86 -31.04 1.04
N THR A 315 -24.01 -30.81 2.34
CA THR A 315 -23.80 -29.49 2.97
C THR A 315 -22.33 -29.14 3.00
N THR A 316 -21.50 -30.05 3.53
CA THR A 316 -20.04 -29.88 3.59
C THR A 316 -19.43 -29.79 2.19
N THR A 317 -19.98 -30.54 1.24
CA THR A 317 -19.58 -30.50 -0.17
C THR A 317 -19.75 -29.12 -0.79
N LYS A 318 -20.92 -28.49 -0.58
CA LYS A 318 -21.19 -27.13 -1.06
C LYS A 318 -20.28 -26.11 -0.38
N ALA A 319 -20.03 -26.29 0.92
CA ALA A 319 -19.14 -25.40 1.68
C ALA A 319 -17.68 -25.45 1.21
N VAL A 320 -17.18 -26.61 0.76
CA VAL A 320 -15.77 -26.76 0.32
C VAL A 320 -15.56 -26.37 -1.14
N LEU A 321 -16.49 -26.70 -2.04
CA LEU A 321 -16.29 -26.58 -3.50
C LEU A 321 -17.24 -25.58 -4.19
N GLY A 322 -18.29 -25.11 -3.51
CA GLY A 322 -19.30 -24.18 -4.04
C GLY A 322 -20.61 -24.86 -4.46
N GLU A 323 -21.63 -24.04 -4.75
CA GLU A 323 -23.03 -24.48 -4.95
C GLU A 323 -23.25 -25.40 -6.17
N ASN A 324 -22.37 -25.33 -7.17
CA ASN A 324 -22.49 -26.06 -8.44
C ASN A 324 -22.08 -27.54 -8.39
N TRP A 325 -21.78 -28.06 -7.21
CA TRP A 325 -21.24 -29.39 -7.01
C TRP A 325 -22.17 -30.31 -6.22
N THR A 326 -22.32 -31.54 -6.73
CA THR A 326 -23.01 -32.64 -6.04
C THR A 326 -22.02 -33.75 -5.69
N VAL A 327 -22.29 -34.52 -4.65
CA VAL A 327 -21.41 -35.61 -4.20
C VAL A 327 -21.06 -36.59 -5.34
N PRO A 328 -22.01 -37.06 -6.19
CA PRO A 328 -21.66 -37.94 -7.32
C PRO A 328 -20.76 -37.26 -8.36
N LYS A 329 -21.03 -35.98 -8.68
CA LYS A 329 -20.26 -35.21 -9.65
C LYS A 329 -18.80 -35.03 -9.21
N ILE A 330 -18.58 -34.72 -7.93
CA ILE A 330 -17.22 -34.59 -7.39
C ILE A 330 -16.52 -35.93 -7.35
N LYS A 331 -17.19 -37.01 -6.94
CA LYS A 331 -16.58 -38.36 -6.97
C LYS A 331 -16.07 -38.68 -8.37
N GLY A 332 -16.86 -38.39 -9.41
CA GLY A 332 -16.45 -38.56 -10.80
C GLY A 332 -15.26 -37.67 -11.21
N GLU A 333 -15.36 -36.36 -11.00
CA GLU A 333 -14.32 -35.42 -11.41
C GLU A 333 -13.01 -35.58 -10.62
N PHE A 334 -13.09 -35.85 -9.33
CA PHE A 334 -11.95 -36.14 -8.47
C PHE A 334 -11.24 -37.42 -8.91
N ALA A 335 -11.98 -38.50 -9.17
CA ALA A 335 -11.39 -39.73 -9.69
C ALA A 335 -10.72 -39.53 -11.06
N LYS A 336 -11.25 -38.64 -11.92
CA LYS A 336 -10.57 -38.24 -13.16
C LYS A 336 -9.26 -37.51 -12.88
N GLN A 337 -9.21 -36.61 -11.89
CA GLN A 337 -7.97 -35.90 -11.54
C GLN A 337 -6.90 -36.85 -10.98
N GLN A 338 -7.30 -37.79 -10.13
CA GLN A 338 -6.38 -38.77 -9.52
C GLN A 338 -5.67 -39.67 -10.54
N LYS A 339 -6.24 -39.84 -11.74
CA LYS A 339 -5.66 -40.64 -12.82
C LYS A 339 -4.70 -39.87 -13.73
N GLN A 340 -4.62 -38.55 -13.61
CA GLN A 340 -3.77 -37.75 -14.48
C GLN A 340 -2.30 -37.85 -14.07
N LYS A 341 -1.41 -37.87 -15.07
CA LYS A 341 0.04 -37.90 -14.84
C LYS A 341 0.51 -36.55 -14.26
N PRO A 342 1.21 -36.53 -13.11
CA PRO A 342 1.75 -35.32 -12.51
C PRO A 342 2.63 -34.51 -13.47
N ASN A 343 2.59 -33.17 -13.35
CA ASN A 343 3.42 -32.26 -14.12
C ASN A 343 4.36 -31.49 -13.19
N ILE A 344 5.61 -31.36 -13.64
CA ILE A 344 6.63 -30.58 -12.95
C ILE A 344 6.76 -29.27 -13.71
N HIS A 345 6.41 -28.18 -13.04
CA HIS A 345 6.45 -26.84 -13.63
C HIS A 345 7.89 -26.31 -13.72
N ALA A 346 8.16 -25.42 -14.67
CA ALA A 346 9.47 -24.88 -14.99
C ALA A 346 10.13 -24.23 -13.79
N GLU A 347 9.36 -23.54 -12.94
CA GLU A 347 9.84 -22.95 -11.70
C GLU A 347 10.37 -24.01 -10.71
N VAL A 348 9.69 -25.16 -10.63
CA VAL A 348 10.12 -26.30 -9.82
C VAL A 348 11.36 -26.95 -10.43
N GLN A 349 11.38 -27.16 -11.75
CA GLN A 349 12.54 -27.70 -12.47
C GLN A 349 13.79 -26.85 -12.22
N MET A 350 13.63 -25.52 -12.29
CA MET A 350 14.69 -24.54 -12.03
C MET A 350 15.23 -24.67 -10.60
N LEU A 351 14.34 -24.64 -9.61
CA LEU A 351 14.73 -24.73 -8.20
C LEU A 351 15.48 -26.02 -7.88
N MET A 352 15.05 -27.14 -8.45
CA MET A 352 15.71 -28.44 -8.24
C MET A 352 17.11 -28.48 -8.87
N SER A 353 17.23 -27.98 -10.11
CA SER A 353 18.50 -27.94 -10.85
C SER A 353 19.56 -27.12 -10.12
N LEU A 354 19.18 -25.92 -9.64
CA LEU A 354 20.09 -24.99 -8.95
C LEU A 354 20.58 -25.49 -7.58
N ASN A 355 19.98 -26.54 -7.03
CA ASN A 355 20.34 -27.13 -5.74
C ASN A 355 21.03 -28.51 -5.85
N THR A 356 21.37 -28.95 -7.07
CA THR A 356 22.10 -30.20 -7.33
C THR A 356 23.62 -29.93 -7.39
N ASN A 357 24.43 -30.90 -6.94
CA ASN A 357 25.90 -30.86 -6.93
C ASN A 357 26.46 -30.56 -8.33
N GLY A 358 27.07 -29.38 -8.48
CA GLY A 358 27.54 -28.83 -9.76
C GLY A 358 27.28 -27.32 -9.89
N SER A 359 26.33 -26.79 -9.11
CA SER A 359 25.98 -25.37 -9.08
C SER A 359 26.45 -24.74 -7.76
N SER A 360 27.44 -23.84 -7.80
CA SER A 360 27.82 -23.07 -6.61
C SER A 360 26.72 -22.06 -6.29
N THR A 361 26.11 -22.18 -5.10
CA THR A 361 24.96 -21.40 -4.65
C THR A 361 25.27 -19.96 -4.28
N SER A 362 26.55 -19.61 -4.12
CA SER A 362 26.99 -18.23 -3.89
C SER A 362 26.88 -17.40 -5.18
N GLY A 363 26.37 -16.16 -5.08
CA GLY A 363 26.26 -15.20 -6.19
C GLY A 363 25.04 -15.36 -7.13
N LEU A 364 24.06 -16.20 -6.78
CA LEU A 364 22.86 -16.37 -7.59
C LEU A 364 21.86 -15.23 -7.34
N PHE A 365 21.35 -14.61 -8.40
CA PHE A 365 20.37 -13.52 -8.27
C PHE A 365 19.04 -14.07 -7.71
N PRO A 366 18.50 -13.52 -6.60
CA PRO A 366 17.38 -14.10 -5.85
C PRO A 366 16.00 -13.88 -6.52
N TYR A 367 15.94 -14.01 -7.84
CA TYR A 367 14.74 -13.83 -8.65
C TYR A 367 14.64 -14.86 -9.77
N PHE A 368 13.44 -15.39 -9.96
CA PHE A 368 13.08 -16.21 -11.10
C PHE A 368 12.22 -15.41 -12.07
N GLY A 369 12.74 -15.24 -13.29
CA GLY A 369 11.95 -14.70 -14.39
C GLY A 369 10.94 -15.75 -14.85
N CYS A 370 9.69 -15.35 -15.08
CA CYS A 370 8.64 -16.28 -15.48
C CYS A 370 7.85 -15.76 -16.69
N SER A 371 7.69 -16.62 -17.70
CA SER A 371 6.96 -16.30 -18.94
C SER A 371 5.47 -15.94 -18.73
N LYS A 372 4.94 -16.36 -17.58
CA LYS A 372 3.61 -16.14 -17.02
C LYS A 372 3.77 -15.94 -15.52
N LEU A 373 2.75 -15.38 -14.85
CA LEU A 373 2.74 -15.38 -13.39
C LEU A 373 2.83 -16.82 -12.88
N SER A 374 3.45 -17.01 -11.72
CA SER A 374 3.55 -18.33 -11.10
C SER A 374 2.16 -18.84 -10.75
N CYS A 375 1.97 -20.16 -10.83
CA CYS A 375 0.76 -20.78 -10.32
C CYS A 375 0.76 -20.81 -8.79
N PHE A 376 -0.42 -21.01 -8.19
CA PHE A 376 -0.59 -21.11 -6.74
C PHE A 376 0.46 -22.02 -6.08
N MET A 377 0.64 -23.23 -6.63
CA MET A 377 1.58 -24.22 -6.07
C MET A 377 3.04 -23.79 -6.23
N CYS A 378 3.44 -23.26 -7.39
CA CYS A 378 4.80 -22.79 -7.62
C CYS A 378 5.14 -21.61 -6.71
N ASN A 379 4.23 -20.64 -6.60
CA ASN A 379 4.42 -19.45 -5.77
C ASN A 379 4.61 -19.82 -4.30
N HIS A 380 3.66 -20.55 -3.71
CA HIS A 380 3.78 -20.96 -2.31
C HIS A 380 4.98 -21.87 -2.05
N PHE A 381 5.35 -22.73 -3.00
CA PHE A 381 6.52 -23.57 -2.86
C PHE A 381 7.82 -22.76 -2.85
N ILE A 382 7.97 -21.82 -3.78
CA ILE A 382 9.14 -20.92 -3.84
C ILE A 382 9.23 -20.04 -2.60
N GLN A 383 8.12 -19.44 -2.17
CA GLN A 383 8.06 -18.60 -0.97
C GLN A 383 8.38 -19.40 0.29
N SER A 384 7.79 -20.59 0.46
CA SER A 384 8.06 -21.47 1.61
C SER A 384 9.50 -21.99 1.62
N TYR A 385 10.11 -22.14 0.44
CA TYR A 385 11.52 -22.46 0.32
C TYR A 385 12.40 -21.26 0.72
N GLY A 386 11.97 -20.01 0.50
CA GLY A 386 12.52 -18.81 1.14
C GLY A 386 13.87 -18.33 0.59
N ARG A 387 14.12 -18.52 -0.71
CA ARG A 387 15.39 -18.08 -1.36
C ARG A 387 15.18 -17.23 -2.63
N PHE A 388 14.05 -17.39 -3.30
CA PHE A 388 13.78 -16.75 -4.58
C PHE A 388 12.43 -16.04 -4.53
N THR A 389 12.28 -15.04 -5.38
CA THR A 389 11.02 -14.35 -5.65
C THR A 389 10.68 -14.48 -7.14
N THR A 390 9.41 -14.30 -7.49
CA THR A 390 8.93 -14.23 -8.89
C THR A 390 8.13 -12.95 -9.06
N ARG A 391 7.75 -12.61 -10.30
CA ARG A 391 6.94 -11.42 -10.60
C ARG A 391 5.60 -11.38 -9.87
N GLY A 392 5.07 -12.53 -9.48
CA GLY A 392 3.77 -12.65 -8.83
C GLY A 392 3.08 -13.98 -9.12
N CYS A 393 1.87 -14.12 -8.60
CA CYS A 393 1.05 -15.31 -8.67
C CYS A 393 -0.27 -14.99 -9.38
N HIS A 394 -0.76 -15.86 -10.26
CA HIS A 394 -2.12 -15.71 -10.81
C HIS A 394 -3.18 -16.47 -9.98
N GLY A 395 -2.83 -16.95 -8.78
CA GLY A 395 -3.73 -17.58 -7.81
C GLY A 395 -4.40 -18.91 -8.23
N ARG A 396 -4.14 -19.39 -9.45
CA ARG A 396 -4.75 -20.62 -9.98
C ARG A 396 -3.85 -21.83 -9.73
N LEU A 397 -4.44 -22.90 -9.23
CA LEU A 397 -3.85 -24.21 -9.10
C LEU A 397 -4.06 -24.99 -10.40
N PHE A 398 -2.96 -25.24 -11.13
CA PHE A 398 -2.97 -26.15 -12.27
C PHE A 398 -2.77 -27.58 -11.80
N LYS A 399 -3.62 -28.45 -12.31
CA LYS A 399 -3.63 -29.87 -12.00
C LYS A 399 -3.07 -30.69 -13.16
N PRO A 400 -2.41 -31.83 -12.86
CA PRO A 400 -1.77 -32.20 -11.60
C PRO A 400 -0.36 -31.56 -11.48
N TRP A 401 -0.03 -30.97 -10.33
CA TRP A 401 1.28 -30.36 -10.03
C TRP A 401 2.10 -31.26 -9.09
N THR A 402 3.43 -31.32 -9.25
CA THR A 402 4.32 -32.10 -8.36
C THR A 402 5.76 -31.58 -8.31
N VAL A 403 6.54 -32.14 -7.38
CA VAL A 403 8.00 -32.01 -7.24
C VAL A 403 8.67 -33.35 -7.54
N PRO A 404 9.70 -33.40 -8.41
CA PRO A 404 10.42 -34.64 -8.71
C PRO A 404 11.23 -35.13 -7.50
N SER A 405 11.48 -36.44 -7.45
CA SER A 405 12.59 -36.98 -6.65
C SER A 405 13.90 -36.59 -7.32
N VAL A 406 14.86 -36.09 -6.53
CA VAL A 406 16.13 -35.57 -7.05
C VAL A 406 17.27 -36.11 -6.20
N ASP A 407 18.26 -36.69 -6.87
CA ASP A 407 19.51 -37.14 -6.27
C ASP A 407 20.57 -36.04 -6.34
N ARG A 408 21.66 -36.21 -5.58
CA ARG A 408 22.84 -35.33 -5.62
C ARG A 408 22.56 -33.90 -5.16
N LEU A 409 21.59 -33.70 -4.26
CA LEU A 409 21.32 -32.41 -3.64
C LEU A 409 22.46 -31.97 -2.71
N LEU A 410 22.66 -30.66 -2.63
CA LEU A 410 23.55 -30.03 -1.66
C LEU A 410 23.10 -30.32 -0.22
N PRO A 411 24.01 -30.32 0.77
CA PRO A 411 23.66 -30.57 2.17
C PRO A 411 22.54 -29.65 2.68
N GLY A 412 21.55 -30.21 3.37
CA GLY A 412 20.41 -29.49 3.95
C GLY A 412 19.27 -29.18 2.97
N GLN A 413 19.46 -29.37 1.66
CA GLN A 413 18.44 -29.02 0.66
C GLN A 413 17.25 -29.98 0.66
N ALA A 414 17.47 -31.28 0.93
CA ALA A 414 16.39 -32.25 0.99
C ALA A 414 15.38 -31.92 2.11
N ASP A 415 15.89 -31.57 3.30
CA ASP A 415 15.06 -31.13 4.44
C ASP A 415 14.32 -29.82 4.13
N ARG A 416 14.99 -28.85 3.50
CA ARG A 416 14.38 -27.57 3.10
C ARG A 416 13.25 -27.76 2.08
N ILE A 417 13.42 -28.65 1.10
CA ILE A 417 12.37 -29.01 0.12
C ILE A 417 11.18 -29.65 0.84
N ALA A 418 11.44 -30.61 1.74
CA ALA A 418 10.39 -31.29 2.48
C ALA A 418 9.58 -30.32 3.37
N LYS A 419 10.27 -29.45 4.13
CA LYS A 419 9.63 -28.41 4.94
C LYS A 419 8.79 -27.46 4.10
N ALA A 420 9.29 -27.02 2.95
CA ALA A 420 8.53 -26.17 2.04
C ALA A 420 7.25 -26.87 1.53
N LEU A 421 7.32 -28.16 1.19
CA LEU A 421 6.14 -28.93 0.78
C LEU A 421 5.12 -29.12 1.91
N ILE A 422 5.57 -29.30 3.16
CA ILE A 422 4.69 -29.37 4.32
C ILE A 422 3.92 -28.06 4.51
N LEU A 423 4.59 -26.91 4.33
CA LEU A 423 3.96 -25.59 4.40
C LEU A 423 2.95 -25.38 3.27
N VAL A 424 3.29 -25.75 2.03
CA VAL A 424 2.34 -25.73 0.90
C VAL A 424 1.12 -26.60 1.19
N GLN A 425 1.32 -27.79 1.76
CA GLN A 425 0.21 -28.67 2.15
C GLN A 425 -0.70 -28.01 3.20
N LYS A 426 -0.12 -27.33 4.18
CA LYS A 426 -0.87 -26.58 5.21
C LYS A 426 -1.71 -25.48 4.58
N GLU A 427 -1.17 -24.75 3.61
CA GLU A 427 -1.90 -23.70 2.90
C GLU A 427 -3.04 -24.27 2.04
N VAL A 428 -2.81 -25.37 1.31
CA VAL A 428 -3.87 -26.07 0.57
C VAL A 428 -5.01 -26.50 1.51
N LYS A 429 -4.67 -27.04 2.69
CA LYS A 429 -5.67 -27.40 3.71
C LYS A 429 -6.45 -26.18 4.17
N LYS A 430 -5.76 -25.09 4.53
CA LYS A 430 -6.36 -23.83 4.96
C LYS A 430 -7.37 -23.31 3.93
N LYS A 431 -7.01 -23.30 2.64
CA LYS A 431 -7.91 -22.88 1.55
C LYS A 431 -9.12 -23.80 1.40
N LEU A 432 -8.95 -25.12 1.58
CA LEU A 432 -10.07 -26.08 1.53
C LEU A 432 -11.01 -25.99 2.73
N THR A 433 -10.51 -25.59 3.91
CA THR A 433 -11.31 -25.43 5.13
C THR A 433 -11.96 -24.05 5.25
N ALA A 434 -11.44 -23.05 4.56
CA ALA A 434 -12.04 -21.71 4.52
C ALA A 434 -13.33 -21.71 3.70
N SER A 435 -14.31 -20.91 4.15
CA SER A 435 -15.57 -20.67 3.43
C SER A 435 -15.30 -20.32 1.96
N VAL A 436 -16.13 -20.81 1.06
CA VAL A 436 -16.09 -20.42 -0.36
C VAL A 436 -16.47 -18.95 -0.47
N GLU A 437 -15.47 -18.08 -0.60
CA GLU A 437 -15.66 -16.71 -1.08
C GLU A 437 -16.48 -16.76 -2.38
N GLY A 438 -17.41 -15.82 -2.53
CA GLY A 438 -18.28 -15.69 -3.71
C GLY A 438 -17.49 -15.67 -5.03
N HIS A 439 -18.21 -15.70 -6.15
CA HIS A 439 -17.69 -15.94 -7.50
C HIS A 439 -16.30 -15.31 -7.80
N ILE A 440 -15.21 -16.05 -7.55
CA ILE A 440 -13.86 -15.58 -7.87
C ILE A 440 -13.69 -15.61 -9.39
N ARG A 441 -13.51 -14.43 -9.99
CA ARG A 441 -13.35 -14.29 -11.43
C ARG A 441 -12.11 -15.06 -11.89
N HIS A 442 -12.20 -15.83 -12.96
CA HIS A 442 -11.03 -16.46 -13.57
C HIS A 442 -10.06 -15.41 -14.09
N GLU A 443 -8.86 -15.37 -13.52
CA GLU A 443 -7.86 -14.38 -13.88
C GLU A 443 -7.00 -14.83 -15.06
N ARG A 444 -6.43 -13.84 -15.75
CA ARG A 444 -5.53 -14.09 -16.87
C ARG A 444 -4.18 -14.53 -16.32
N THR A 445 -3.79 -15.75 -16.67
CA THR A 445 -2.49 -16.33 -16.30
C THR A 445 -1.29 -15.66 -16.98
N SER A 446 -1.53 -14.86 -18.02
CA SER A 446 -0.51 -14.11 -18.76
C SER A 446 -0.80 -12.63 -18.59
N VAL A 447 0.15 -11.85 -18.07
CA VAL A 447 -0.02 -10.38 -18.06
C VAL A 447 0.36 -9.84 -19.44
N ILE A 448 -0.50 -8.98 -19.96
CA ILE A 448 -0.28 -8.31 -21.23
C ILE A 448 0.80 -7.25 -20.97
N GLY A 449 1.97 -7.38 -21.59
CA GLY A 449 3.02 -6.36 -21.50
C GLY A 449 3.64 -6.20 -20.11
N GLY A 450 4.16 -7.29 -19.54
CA GLY A 450 4.65 -7.44 -18.17
C GLY A 450 5.81 -6.58 -17.67
N SER A 451 5.90 -5.33 -18.11
CA SER A 451 6.64 -4.26 -17.41
C SER A 451 6.08 -2.85 -17.64
N SER A 452 4.97 -2.64 -18.38
CA SER A 452 4.47 -1.26 -18.62
C SER A 452 3.03 -1.08 -19.17
N VAL A 453 2.08 -2.04 -19.08
CA VAL A 453 0.71 -1.81 -19.64
C VAL A 453 -0.42 -2.37 -18.75
N LEU A 454 -0.44 -2.03 -17.48
CA LEU A 454 -1.65 -2.18 -16.66
C LEU A 454 -1.90 -0.90 -15.85
N SER A 455 -2.11 0.21 -16.54
CA SER A 455 -2.99 1.27 -16.01
C SER A 455 -4.42 0.91 -16.42
N GLY A 456 -5.26 0.55 -15.45
CA GLY A 456 -6.71 0.51 -15.64
C GLY A 456 -7.37 -0.86 -15.52
N ARG A 457 -7.34 -1.44 -14.33
CA ARG A 457 -8.55 -1.92 -13.66
C ARG A 457 -8.38 -1.70 -12.16
N GLN A 458 -9.37 -1.03 -11.59
CA GLN A 458 -9.62 -0.84 -10.16
C GLN A 458 -9.23 -2.10 -9.35
N GLU A 459 -8.03 -2.07 -8.77
CA GLU A 459 -7.55 -2.96 -7.73
C GLU A 459 -6.37 -2.19 -7.08
N GLU A 460 -6.64 -1.74 -5.86
CA GLU A 460 -5.78 -1.14 -4.82
C GLU A 460 -4.38 -0.66 -5.26
N ARG A 461 -4.14 0.66 -5.17
CA ARG A 461 -2.78 1.23 -5.20
C ARG A 461 -1.90 0.40 -4.26
N SER A 462 -0.75 -0.07 -4.74
CA SER A 462 0.18 -0.82 -3.89
C SER A 462 0.47 0.00 -2.63
N GLN A 463 0.57 -0.65 -1.46
CA GLN A 463 0.88 0.04 -0.19
C GLN A 463 2.13 0.91 -0.31
N ARG A 464 3.09 0.48 -1.13
CA ARG A 464 4.32 1.22 -1.42
C ARG A 464 4.08 2.46 -2.28
N GLN A 465 3.19 2.41 -3.28
CA GLN A 465 2.83 3.62 -4.02
C GLN A 465 2.04 4.59 -3.16
N LEU A 466 1.10 4.09 -2.36
CA LEU A 466 0.41 4.92 -1.36
C LEU A 466 1.42 5.56 -0.41
N GLN A 467 2.47 4.85 -0.02
CA GLN A 467 3.54 5.38 0.83
C GLN A 467 4.39 6.42 0.11
N ILE A 468 4.76 6.21 -1.16
CA ILE A 468 5.52 7.20 -1.96
C ILE A 468 4.68 8.45 -2.21
N ASP A 469 3.41 8.29 -2.60
CA ASP A 469 2.45 9.39 -2.76
C ASP A 469 2.29 10.14 -1.44
N ARG A 470 2.14 9.42 -0.31
CA ARG A 470 2.04 10.00 1.04
C ARG A 470 3.31 10.76 1.40
N LEU A 471 4.50 10.25 1.07
CA LEU A 471 5.78 10.93 1.31
C LEU A 471 5.93 12.18 0.44
N ARG A 472 5.58 12.12 -0.85
CA ARG A 472 5.63 13.26 -1.77
C ARG A 472 4.67 14.36 -1.33
N MET A 473 3.43 14.00 -1.00
CA MET A 473 2.43 14.94 -0.50
C MET A 473 2.80 15.52 0.87
N LYS A 474 3.36 14.70 1.78
CA LYS A 474 3.89 15.20 3.06
C LYS A 474 5.06 16.17 2.85
N ALA A 475 5.97 15.88 1.93
CA ALA A 475 7.09 16.77 1.59
C ALA A 475 6.59 18.10 1.01
N GLU A 476 5.61 18.04 0.10
CA GLU A 476 5.00 19.22 -0.51
C GLU A 476 4.27 20.09 0.52
N ARG A 477 3.50 19.46 1.43
CA ARG A 477 2.90 20.16 2.56
C ARG A 477 3.95 20.82 3.44
N ASN A 478 5.00 20.09 3.84
CA ASN A 478 6.08 20.65 4.66
C ASN A 478 6.76 21.85 3.96
N ARG A 479 6.94 21.78 2.64
CA ARG A 479 7.47 22.88 1.83
C ARG A 479 6.58 24.13 1.90
N VAL A 480 5.26 23.97 1.77
CA VAL A 480 4.29 25.06 1.89
C VAL A 480 4.27 25.63 3.31
N THR A 481 4.18 24.80 4.35
CA THR A 481 4.20 25.27 5.75
C THR A 481 5.51 26.02 6.08
N GLU A 482 6.65 25.55 5.59
CA GLU A 482 7.95 26.22 5.73
C GLU A 482 7.99 27.57 4.99
N MET A 483 7.40 27.66 3.79
CA MET A 483 7.25 28.93 3.07
C MET A 483 6.48 29.96 3.91
N PHE A 484 5.36 29.56 4.53
CA PHE A 484 4.58 30.43 5.41
C PHE A 484 5.32 30.77 6.72
N ARG A 485 6.15 29.87 7.25
CA ARG A 485 7.00 30.14 8.44
C ARG A 485 8.05 31.21 8.15
N ARG A 486 8.83 31.05 7.06
CA ARG A 486 9.88 32.01 6.65
C ARG A 486 9.32 33.41 6.41
N GLN A 487 8.13 33.51 5.83
CA GLN A 487 7.46 34.80 5.63
C GLN A 487 7.13 35.48 6.97
N THR A 488 6.70 34.71 7.97
CA THR A 488 6.40 35.23 9.31
C THR A 488 7.68 35.72 10.01
N GLU A 489 8.79 34.99 9.89
CA GLU A 489 10.09 35.35 10.47
C GLU A 489 10.74 36.56 9.81
N ASN A 490 10.67 36.67 8.48
CA ASN A 490 11.16 37.85 7.75
C ASN A 490 10.37 39.12 8.09
N THR A 491 9.08 38.98 8.44
CA THR A 491 8.26 40.12 8.89
C THR A 491 8.62 40.55 10.33
N THR A 492 9.00 39.58 11.18
CA THR A 492 9.35 39.81 12.60
C THR A 492 10.80 40.28 12.79
N SER A 493 11.71 39.93 11.86
CA SER A 493 13.15 40.24 11.95
C SER A 493 13.54 41.64 11.48
N SER A 494 12.57 42.54 11.25
CA SER A 494 12.82 43.93 10.87
C SER A 494 13.17 44.87 12.05
N ALA A 495 13.37 44.34 13.25
CA ALA A 495 13.77 45.11 14.44
C ALA A 495 15.13 44.67 15.03
N SER A 496 16.19 45.38 14.61
CA SER A 496 17.51 45.60 15.26
C SER A 496 18.65 44.57 15.05
N PRO A 497 19.92 45.00 15.16
CA PRO A 497 20.66 45.66 14.10
C PRO A 497 21.88 44.85 13.62
N THR A 498 22.17 44.99 12.34
CA THR A 498 23.33 44.44 11.64
C THR A 498 24.64 44.93 12.27
N TYR A 499 25.39 44.03 12.89
CA TYR A 499 26.84 44.18 13.03
C TYR A 499 27.49 43.35 11.92
N SER A 500 27.93 44.03 10.87
CA SER A 500 28.90 43.51 9.91
C SER A 500 30.28 43.99 10.30
N THR A 501 31.22 43.08 10.51
CA THR A 501 32.66 43.35 10.39
C THR A 501 33.37 42.09 9.87
N PRO A 502 34.53 42.25 9.20
CA PRO A 502 34.86 41.54 7.97
C PRO A 502 35.85 40.39 8.15
N GLU A 503 35.96 39.61 7.07
CA GLU A 503 36.91 38.53 6.79
C GLU A 503 38.25 38.57 7.54
N GLY A 504 38.55 37.45 8.20
CA GLY A 504 39.88 37.01 8.58
C GLY A 504 39.86 35.48 8.70
N ASN A 505 40.68 34.79 7.90
CA ASN A 505 40.87 33.33 7.97
C ASN A 505 41.56 32.94 9.29
N GLU A 506 40.81 32.89 10.39
CA GLU A 506 41.17 32.12 11.57
C GLU A 506 40.52 30.73 11.47
N PRO A 507 41.22 29.64 11.81
CA PRO A 507 40.60 28.32 11.85
C PRO A 507 39.46 28.34 12.87
N HIS A 508 38.22 28.17 12.40
CA HIS A 508 37.03 28.13 13.24
C HIS A 508 37.13 26.95 14.21
N TRP A 509 37.40 27.23 15.48
CA TRP A 509 37.47 26.22 16.54
C TRP A 509 36.05 25.97 17.05
N GLU A 510 35.52 24.78 16.77
CA GLU A 510 34.22 24.34 17.27
C GLU A 510 34.39 23.45 18.50
N GLU A 511 33.34 23.27 19.30
CA GLU A 511 33.39 22.41 20.47
C GLU A 511 33.19 20.94 20.11
N CYS A 512 33.92 20.03 20.76
CA CYS A 512 33.70 18.61 20.58
C CYS A 512 32.37 18.18 21.21
N ASP A 513 31.48 17.55 20.44
CA ASP A 513 30.14 17.10 20.85
C ASP A 513 30.08 16.24 22.13
N ILE A 514 31.19 15.60 22.50
CA ILE A 514 31.25 14.68 23.64
C ILE A 514 31.91 15.30 24.88
N CYS A 515 32.89 16.19 24.71
CA CYS A 515 33.69 16.69 25.83
C CYS A 515 33.87 18.19 25.86
N MET A 516 33.22 18.91 24.93
CA MET A 516 33.20 20.36 24.77
C MET A 516 34.59 21.00 24.66
N ARG A 517 35.60 20.22 24.24
CA ARG A 517 36.94 20.74 23.98
C ARG A 517 37.01 21.36 22.59
N PRO A 518 37.68 22.51 22.42
CA PRO A 518 37.90 23.11 21.11
C PRO A 518 38.59 22.14 20.15
N THR A 519 38.05 22.00 18.95
CA THR A 519 38.56 21.13 17.91
C THR A 519 38.25 21.69 16.53
N THR A 520 39.17 21.49 15.60
CA THR A 520 38.98 21.73 14.15
C THR A 520 38.71 20.43 13.40
N ARG A 521 38.78 19.29 14.10
CA ARG A 521 38.61 17.97 13.54
C ARG A 521 37.12 17.63 13.44
N THR A 522 36.66 17.41 12.22
CA THR A 522 35.30 16.95 11.89
C THR A 522 35.22 15.43 11.86
N CYS A 523 34.00 14.90 11.91
CA CYS A 523 33.74 13.47 11.82
C CYS A 523 34.30 12.90 10.51
N SER A 524 35.20 11.93 10.61
CA SER A 524 35.87 11.33 9.44
C SER A 524 34.96 10.55 8.48
N ILE A 525 33.65 10.46 8.76
CA ILE A 525 32.68 9.73 7.93
C ILE A 525 31.71 10.70 7.23
N CYS A 526 31.08 11.61 7.96
CA CYS A 526 30.09 12.53 7.39
C CYS A 526 30.56 13.98 7.24
N ASN A 527 31.72 14.34 7.81
CA ASN A 527 32.28 15.69 7.83
C ASN A 527 31.37 16.80 8.43
N LYS A 528 30.33 16.45 9.19
CA LYS A 528 29.36 17.42 9.75
C LYS A 528 29.72 17.88 11.16
N ASP A 529 29.86 16.95 12.10
CA ASP A 529 30.02 17.27 13.53
C ASP A 529 31.48 17.17 13.99
N PHE A 530 31.81 17.78 15.14
CA PHE A 530 33.18 18.04 15.58
C PHE A 530 33.63 17.11 16.72
N PHE A 531 34.80 16.48 16.56
CA PHE A 531 35.34 15.52 17.54
C PHE A 531 36.83 15.75 17.79
N CYS A 532 37.22 15.96 19.06
CA CYS A 532 38.61 16.26 19.38
C CYS A 532 39.57 15.06 19.19
N ARG A 533 39.07 13.82 19.22
CA ARG A 533 39.84 12.56 19.16
C ARG A 533 38.98 11.41 18.63
N ASP A 534 39.62 10.36 18.10
CA ASP A 534 38.95 9.12 17.67
C ASP A 534 38.09 8.51 18.78
N SER A 535 38.56 8.51 20.03
CA SER A 535 37.79 8.00 21.17
C SER A 535 36.50 8.80 21.45
N CYS A 536 36.46 10.10 21.11
CA CYS A 536 35.23 10.90 21.18
C CYS A 536 34.35 10.63 19.96
N GLN A 537 34.98 10.51 18.79
CA GLN A 537 34.30 10.15 17.54
C GLN A 537 33.78 8.71 17.53
N GLU A 538 34.28 7.81 18.38
CA GLU A 538 33.80 6.42 18.51
C GLU A 538 32.61 6.32 19.46
N LYS A 539 32.47 7.25 20.41
CA LYS A 539 31.35 7.27 21.36
C LYS A 539 30.01 7.69 20.74
N ARG A 540 30.03 8.44 19.62
CA ARG A 540 28.88 8.93 18.81
C ARG A 540 27.51 8.78 19.49
N SER A 541 27.25 9.61 20.50
CA SER A 541 25.97 9.66 21.19
C SER A 541 25.12 10.82 20.66
N GLY A 542 23.79 10.72 20.81
CA GLY A 542 22.88 11.82 20.51
C GLY A 542 22.57 12.01 19.02
N SER A 543 22.36 13.26 18.60
CA SER A 543 21.89 13.64 17.25
C SER A 543 22.81 13.17 16.12
N HIS A 544 24.13 13.13 16.34
CA HIS A 544 25.11 12.71 15.35
C HIS A 544 24.93 11.25 14.88
N LEU A 545 24.48 10.36 15.76
CA LEU A 545 24.24 8.95 15.43
C LEU A 545 23.20 8.81 14.30
N PHE A 546 22.20 9.70 14.28
CA PHE A 546 21.12 9.71 13.29
C PHE A 546 21.54 10.34 11.95
N THR A 547 22.69 11.02 11.89
CA THR A 547 23.18 11.70 10.68
C THR A 547 24.45 11.07 10.11
N CYS A 548 25.09 10.13 10.83
CA CYS A 548 26.39 9.55 10.50
C CYS A 548 26.43 8.03 10.77
N SER A 549 25.76 7.24 9.92
CA SER A 549 25.52 5.81 10.17
C SER A 549 26.73 4.90 9.90
N LYS A 550 27.28 4.27 10.95
CA LYS A 550 28.23 3.13 10.86
C LYS A 550 27.52 1.76 11.01
N ARG A 551 26.37 1.75 11.68
CA ARG A 551 25.49 0.58 11.87
C ARG A 551 24.04 0.99 11.62
N PRO A 552 23.14 0.05 11.25
CA PRO A 552 21.70 0.31 11.25
C PRO A 552 21.24 0.81 12.63
N LEU A 553 20.36 1.81 12.64
CA LEU A 553 19.68 2.26 13.84
C LEU A 553 18.68 1.19 14.29
N THR A 554 18.53 1.03 15.59
CA THR A 554 17.62 0.08 16.24
C THR A 554 16.56 0.83 17.03
N SER A 555 15.45 0.18 17.38
CA SER A 555 14.44 0.78 18.25
C SER A 555 15.01 1.24 19.60
N ALA A 556 16.07 0.61 20.12
CA ALA A 556 16.73 1.08 21.34
C ALA A 556 17.38 2.46 21.18
N ASP A 557 17.88 2.79 19.98
CA ASP A 557 18.48 4.10 19.69
C ASP A 557 17.42 5.21 19.70
N TYR A 558 16.23 4.92 19.16
CA TYR A 558 15.09 5.83 19.21
C TYR A 558 14.49 5.97 20.61
N LEU A 559 14.47 4.89 21.41
CA LEU A 559 14.14 4.97 22.84
C LEU A 559 15.12 5.88 23.57
N TRP A 560 16.43 5.68 23.39
CA TRP A 560 17.47 6.49 24.04
C TRP A 560 17.34 7.98 23.69
N LYS A 561 17.02 8.29 22.43
CA LYS A 561 16.72 9.67 22.02
C LYS A 561 15.53 10.24 22.79
N SER A 562 14.44 9.49 22.91
CA SER A 562 13.25 9.93 23.65
C SER A 562 13.53 10.18 25.13
N LEU A 563 14.39 9.36 25.75
CA LEU A 563 14.86 9.53 27.14
C LEU A 563 15.76 10.76 27.34
N ILE A 564 16.59 11.08 26.33
CA ILE A 564 17.43 12.29 26.32
C ILE A 564 16.55 13.54 26.26
N ASP A 565 15.54 13.52 25.39
CA ASP A 565 14.63 14.64 25.14
C ASP A 565 13.54 14.77 26.24
N ASP A 566 13.44 13.80 27.15
CA ASP A 566 12.38 13.66 28.16
C ASP A 566 10.96 13.70 27.53
N LEU A 567 10.83 13.06 26.37
CA LEU A 567 9.59 12.97 25.60
C LEU A 567 9.07 11.54 25.58
N MET A 568 7.74 11.41 25.48
CA MET A 568 7.12 10.11 25.27
C MET A 568 7.49 9.58 23.87
N PRO A 569 7.92 8.32 23.72
CA PRO A 569 8.23 7.75 22.41
C PRO A 569 7.01 7.77 21.48
N GLU A 570 7.22 8.18 20.23
CA GLU A 570 6.20 8.14 19.16
C GLU A 570 6.47 7.05 18.11
N ASP A 571 7.70 6.53 18.09
CA ASP A 571 8.14 5.52 17.13
C ASP A 571 7.51 4.15 17.45
N GLU A 572 6.83 3.56 16.46
CA GLU A 572 6.04 2.33 16.67
C GLU A 572 6.93 1.13 17.05
N ASP A 573 8.13 1.02 16.49
CA ASP A 573 9.04 -0.06 16.82
C ASP A 573 9.49 0.08 18.30
N VAL A 574 9.66 1.31 18.80
CA VAL A 574 9.91 1.56 20.22
C VAL A 574 8.72 1.16 21.09
N LEU A 575 7.51 1.53 20.67
CA LEU A 575 6.30 1.28 21.43
C LEU A 575 6.03 -0.22 21.59
N GLU A 576 6.28 -1.00 20.53
CA GLU A 576 6.15 -2.45 20.52
C GLU A 576 7.29 -3.15 21.29
N ASP A 577 8.55 -2.81 20.97
CA ASP A 577 9.72 -3.54 21.48
C ASP A 577 9.97 -3.31 22.98
N PHE A 578 9.55 -2.16 23.50
CA PHE A 578 9.77 -1.77 24.90
C PHE A 578 8.49 -1.68 25.73
N GLY A 579 7.39 -2.21 25.19
CA GLY A 579 6.18 -2.52 25.95
C GLY A 579 5.26 -1.35 26.26
N PHE A 580 5.46 -0.19 25.62
CA PHE A 580 4.53 0.94 25.75
C PHE A 580 3.15 0.63 25.16
N ASN A 581 3.06 -0.26 24.17
CA ASN A 581 1.78 -0.76 23.66
C ASN A 581 0.99 -1.60 24.68
N ASN A 582 1.66 -2.18 25.69
CA ASN A 582 1.00 -2.95 26.75
C ASN A 582 0.40 -2.07 27.85
N VAL A 583 0.79 -0.80 27.93
CA VAL A 583 0.30 0.15 28.93
C VAL A 583 -0.54 1.22 28.24
N LEU A 584 -1.85 0.97 28.22
CA LEU A 584 -2.84 1.70 27.43
C LEU A 584 -3.16 3.11 27.95
N PHE A 585 -2.73 3.48 29.15
CA PHE A 585 -3.08 4.74 29.80
C PHE A 585 -1.85 5.61 30.02
N GLY A 586 -1.98 6.93 29.77
CA GLY A 586 -0.86 7.87 29.88
C GLY A 586 -0.17 7.88 31.25
N GLY A 587 -0.91 7.60 32.33
CA GLY A 587 -0.32 7.43 33.66
C GLY A 587 0.68 6.26 33.71
N ASP A 588 0.30 5.09 33.23
CA ASP A 588 1.17 3.90 33.22
C ASP A 588 2.35 4.03 32.23
N GLN A 589 2.13 4.70 31.10
CA GLN A 589 3.21 5.03 30.15
C GLN A 589 4.28 5.91 30.76
N THR A 590 3.91 6.93 31.55
CA THR A 590 4.90 7.77 32.26
C THR A 590 5.69 6.99 33.31
N TYR A 591 5.07 5.99 33.97
CA TYR A 591 5.79 5.13 34.92
C TYR A 591 6.76 4.18 34.21
N LEU A 592 6.38 3.66 33.04
CA LEU A 592 7.26 2.84 32.20
C LEU A 592 8.43 3.67 31.64
N LEU A 593 8.17 4.90 31.17
CA LEU A 593 9.21 5.83 30.75
C LEU A 593 10.19 6.13 31.90
N GLY A 594 9.66 6.39 33.11
CA GLY A 594 10.47 6.61 34.31
C GLY A 594 11.34 5.40 34.70
N LEU A 595 10.88 4.17 34.42
CA LEU A 595 11.67 2.96 34.62
C LEU A 595 12.90 2.92 33.68
N TYR A 596 12.72 3.26 32.40
CA TYR A 596 13.82 3.36 31.43
C TYR A 596 14.73 4.56 31.70
N GLN A 597 14.16 5.69 32.15
CA GLN A 597 14.92 6.88 32.54
C GLN A 597 15.91 6.56 33.67
N GLY A 598 15.52 5.73 34.63
CA GLY A 598 16.42 5.28 35.70
C GLY A 598 17.60 4.42 35.20
N LEU A 599 17.43 3.64 34.12
CA LEU A 599 18.52 2.91 33.48
C LEU A 599 19.46 3.87 32.74
N TYR A 600 18.90 4.80 31.98
CA TYR A 600 19.65 5.83 31.25
C TYR A 600 20.50 6.71 32.18
N LEU A 601 19.87 7.26 33.23
CA LEU A 601 20.54 8.14 34.21
C LEU A 601 21.62 7.42 35.03
N SER A 602 21.63 6.08 35.05
CA SER A 602 22.70 5.32 35.71
C SER A 602 24.06 5.49 35.01
N GLY A 603 24.06 5.81 33.71
CA GLY A 603 25.25 5.91 32.87
C GLY A 603 26.00 4.58 32.67
N LYS A 604 25.43 3.46 33.11
CA LYS A 604 26.08 2.13 33.07
C LYS A 604 25.82 1.35 31.78
N PHE A 605 24.78 1.72 31.04
CA PHE A 605 24.27 0.96 29.90
C PHE A 605 24.11 1.88 28.68
N SER A 606 24.36 1.34 27.49
CA SER A 606 24.12 2.02 26.21
C SER A 606 22.84 1.53 25.53
N ALA A 607 22.44 2.21 24.45
CA ALA A 607 21.32 1.76 23.61
C ALA A 607 21.58 0.37 23.01
N GLU A 608 22.84 0.05 22.67
CA GLU A 608 23.24 -1.28 22.20
C GLU A 608 23.02 -2.36 23.27
N ASP A 609 23.37 -2.09 24.53
CA ASP A 609 23.13 -3.05 25.63
C ASP A 609 21.64 -3.37 25.76
N ILE A 610 20.80 -2.34 25.71
CA ILE A 610 19.35 -2.50 25.77
C ILE A 610 18.80 -3.24 24.57
N HIS A 611 19.32 -2.97 23.36
CA HIS A 611 18.97 -3.72 22.16
C HIS A 611 19.35 -5.20 22.30
N GLU A 612 20.56 -5.50 22.78
CA GLU A 612 21.02 -6.88 23.01
C GLU A 612 20.15 -7.60 24.04
N TRP A 613 19.76 -6.93 25.13
CA TRP A 613 18.88 -7.54 26.13
C TRP A 613 17.50 -7.83 25.58
N ARG A 614 16.98 -6.95 24.72
CA ARG A 614 15.70 -7.13 24.05
C ARG A 614 15.75 -8.29 23.06
N VAL A 615 16.74 -8.32 22.16
CA VAL A 615 16.91 -9.39 21.17
C VAL A 615 17.20 -10.74 21.82
N GLY A 616 17.91 -10.73 22.96
CA GLY A 616 18.23 -11.92 23.74
C GLY A 616 17.09 -12.43 24.63
N ASP A 617 15.94 -11.76 24.68
CA ASP A 617 14.80 -12.07 25.56
C ASP A 617 15.18 -12.13 27.06
N ILE A 618 16.09 -11.24 27.48
CA ILE A 618 16.60 -11.13 28.86
C ILE A 618 16.39 -9.74 29.46
N LEU A 619 15.65 -8.86 28.76
CA LEU A 619 15.43 -7.46 29.15
C LEU A 619 14.83 -7.34 30.55
N VAL A 620 13.75 -8.08 30.84
CA VAL A 620 13.08 -8.04 32.15
C VAL A 620 14.01 -8.46 33.29
N ASP A 621 14.80 -9.51 33.08
CA ASP A 621 15.72 -10.03 34.08
C ASP A 621 16.86 -9.04 34.35
N LYS A 622 17.38 -8.39 33.31
CA LYS A 622 18.42 -7.37 33.43
C LYS A 622 17.93 -6.10 34.13
N ILE A 623 16.69 -5.67 33.85
CA ILE A 623 16.05 -4.56 34.56
C ILE A 623 15.90 -4.90 36.06
N LYS A 624 15.41 -6.11 36.38
CA LYS A 624 15.30 -6.58 37.76
C LYS A 624 16.67 -6.64 38.45
N GLU A 625 17.69 -7.21 37.80
CA GLU A 625 19.06 -7.28 38.30
C GLU A 625 19.60 -5.89 38.67
N PHE A 626 19.43 -4.90 37.77
CA PHE A 626 19.84 -3.52 38.02
C PHE A 626 19.12 -2.91 39.23
N TYR A 627 17.79 -2.92 39.26
CA TYR A 627 17.04 -2.26 40.34
C TYR A 627 17.14 -3.00 41.68
N TYR A 628 17.32 -4.34 41.68
CA TYR A 628 17.58 -5.08 42.92
C TYR A 628 18.96 -4.75 43.51
N SER A 629 19.94 -4.36 42.69
CA SER A 629 21.26 -3.90 43.16
C SER A 629 21.20 -2.56 43.93
N ILE A 630 20.13 -1.78 43.75
CA ILE A 630 19.90 -0.50 44.44
C ILE A 630 19.25 -0.78 45.81
N PRO A 631 19.63 -0.08 46.90
CA PRO A 631 18.96 -0.20 48.21
C PRO A 631 17.46 0.07 48.13
N GLN A 632 16.64 -0.67 48.89
CA GLN A 632 15.17 -0.65 48.77
C GLN A 632 14.54 0.74 48.91
N ASN A 633 15.09 1.59 49.77
CA ASN A 633 14.65 2.98 49.99
C ASN A 633 15.04 3.95 48.86
N SER A 634 15.88 3.52 47.91
CA SER A 634 16.46 4.35 46.85
C SER A 634 16.05 3.91 45.44
N ARG A 635 15.15 2.92 45.31
CA ARG A 635 14.70 2.35 44.01
C ARG A 635 13.69 3.22 43.27
N GLY A 636 13.19 4.28 43.90
CA GLY A 636 12.09 5.09 43.37
C GLY A 636 10.76 4.32 43.32
N GLN A 637 9.74 4.98 42.76
CA GLN A 637 8.36 4.47 42.69
C GLN A 637 8.04 3.74 41.37
N TYR A 638 8.89 3.88 40.36
CA TYR A 638 8.73 3.22 39.05
C TYR A 638 8.99 1.71 39.09
N PHE A 639 10.03 1.26 39.80
CA PHE A 639 10.34 -0.17 39.90
C PHE A 639 9.29 -0.98 40.70
N PRO A 640 8.76 -0.50 41.85
CA PRO A 640 7.62 -1.13 42.51
C PRO A 640 6.36 -1.19 41.64
N TRP A 641 6.11 -0.18 40.81
CA TRP A 641 5.03 -0.21 39.82
C TRP A 641 5.29 -1.30 38.76
N PHE A 642 6.52 -1.40 38.24
CA PHE A 642 6.88 -2.43 37.26
C PHE A 642 6.70 -3.85 37.80
N LEU A 643 7.06 -4.11 39.06
CA LEU A 643 6.83 -5.42 39.68
C LEU A 643 5.34 -5.81 39.79
N LYS A 644 4.43 -4.83 39.85
CA LYS A 644 2.97 -5.06 39.82
C LYS A 644 2.42 -5.17 38.40
N ASN A 645 3.12 -4.61 37.42
CA ASN A 645 2.72 -4.54 36.02
C ASN A 645 3.74 -5.23 35.11
N SER A 646 4.24 -6.40 35.52
CA SER A 646 5.30 -7.09 34.79
C SER A 646 4.87 -7.52 33.39
N TYR A 647 3.57 -7.71 33.18
CA TYR A 647 2.93 -7.93 31.88
C TYR A 647 3.30 -6.85 30.84
N ALA A 648 3.68 -5.64 31.27
CA ALA A 648 4.05 -4.55 30.37
C ALA A 648 5.26 -4.88 29.49
N LEU A 649 6.16 -5.77 29.93
CA LEU A 649 7.37 -6.16 29.19
C LEU A 649 7.43 -7.67 28.86
N GLU A 650 6.47 -8.48 29.34
CA GLU A 650 6.47 -9.94 29.15
C GLU A 650 5.79 -10.39 27.85
N ARG A 651 4.97 -9.53 27.23
CA ARG A 651 4.25 -9.83 25.99
C ARG A 651 4.52 -8.74 24.96
N HIS A 652 4.86 -9.14 23.73
CA HIS A 652 4.85 -8.21 22.60
C HIS A 652 3.40 -7.91 22.20
N MET A 653 3.08 -6.62 22.05
CA MET A 653 1.77 -6.15 21.61
C MET A 653 1.94 -5.17 20.46
N THR A 654 1.34 -5.50 19.32
CA THR A 654 1.35 -4.63 18.13
C THR A 654 0.39 -3.45 18.34
N LYS A 655 0.55 -2.41 17.51
CA LYS A 655 -0.35 -1.24 17.47
C LYS A 655 -1.82 -1.64 17.38
N GLU A 656 -2.14 -2.58 16.48
CA GLU A 656 -3.52 -2.99 16.20
C GLU A 656 -4.12 -3.75 17.38
N GLU A 657 -3.33 -4.61 18.04
CA GLU A 657 -3.76 -5.31 19.25
C GLU A 657 -3.99 -4.32 20.41
N ALA A 658 -3.09 -3.35 20.59
CA ALA A 658 -3.24 -2.29 21.60
C ALA A 658 -4.49 -1.44 21.37
N GLN A 659 -4.74 -1.03 20.13
CA GLN A 659 -5.95 -0.28 19.75
C GLN A 659 -7.22 -1.10 19.97
N GLN A 660 -7.24 -2.38 19.58
CA GLN A 660 -8.40 -3.25 19.81
C GLN A 660 -8.67 -3.46 21.30
N ASN A 661 -7.63 -3.67 22.11
CA ASN A 661 -7.75 -3.81 23.56
C ASN A 661 -8.23 -2.52 24.23
N LEU A 662 -7.74 -1.35 23.79
CA LEU A 662 -8.20 -0.05 24.26
C LEU A 662 -9.69 0.14 23.97
N ILE A 663 -10.10 -0.11 22.72
CA ILE A 663 -11.49 -0.01 22.28
C ILE A 663 -12.40 -0.96 23.08
N ALA A 664 -11.98 -2.21 23.28
CA ALA A 664 -12.73 -3.17 24.09
C ALA A 664 -12.88 -2.70 25.53
N THR A 665 -11.81 -2.18 26.13
CA THR A 665 -11.81 -1.65 27.51
C THR A 665 -12.73 -0.44 27.64
N PHE A 666 -12.78 0.42 26.62
CA PHE A 666 -13.66 1.60 26.59
C PHE A 666 -15.13 1.20 26.66
N TYR A 667 -15.54 0.26 25.81
CA TYR A 667 -16.91 -0.22 25.79
C TYR A 667 -17.26 -1.10 26.98
N ASP A 668 -16.32 -1.87 27.55
CA ASP A 668 -16.58 -2.68 28.73
C ASP A 668 -16.96 -1.82 29.95
N LYS A 669 -16.33 -0.66 30.13
CA LYS A 669 -16.71 0.30 31.20
C LYS A 669 -18.00 1.06 30.89
N ALA A 670 -18.32 1.30 29.61
CA ALA A 670 -19.53 1.99 29.21
C ALA A 670 -20.77 1.08 29.25
N ARG A 671 -20.60 -0.24 29.04
CA ARG A 671 -21.68 -1.24 28.96
C ARG A 671 -22.70 -1.17 30.11
N PRO A 672 -22.32 -0.97 31.40
CA PRO A 672 -23.29 -0.90 32.50
C PRO A 672 -24.29 0.27 32.41
N TYR A 673 -23.95 1.34 31.69
CA TYR A 673 -24.80 2.52 31.51
C TYR A 673 -25.94 2.29 30.50
N LEU A 674 -25.85 1.26 29.66
CA LEU A 674 -26.91 0.86 28.75
C LEU A 674 -28.06 0.15 29.48
N ASP A 675 -29.26 0.29 28.93
CA ASP A 675 -30.42 -0.52 29.29
C ASP A 675 -30.08 -2.01 29.14
N ILE A 676 -30.63 -2.87 30.01
CA ILE A 676 -30.26 -4.30 30.09
C ILE A 676 -30.35 -5.00 28.72
N GLU A 677 -31.35 -4.65 27.92
CA GLU A 677 -31.62 -5.19 26.58
C GLU A 677 -30.54 -4.84 25.53
N ASP A 678 -29.76 -3.79 25.80
CA ASP A 678 -28.78 -3.23 24.88
C ASP A 678 -27.34 -3.52 25.27
N ARG A 679 -27.09 -4.08 26.46
CA ARG A 679 -25.73 -4.35 26.98
C ARG A 679 -24.91 -5.32 26.13
N ASN A 680 -25.57 -6.18 25.36
CA ASN A 680 -24.91 -7.13 24.47
C ASN A 680 -24.77 -6.62 23.03
N LYS A 681 -25.19 -5.38 22.77
CA LYS A 681 -25.12 -4.76 21.44
C LYS A 681 -23.88 -3.87 21.34
N THR A 682 -23.28 -3.86 20.16
CA THR A 682 -22.24 -2.90 19.78
C THR A 682 -22.87 -1.54 19.47
N ALA A 683 -22.06 -0.48 19.47
CA ALA A 683 -22.57 0.86 19.19
C ALA A 683 -23.28 1.01 17.83
N ARG A 684 -22.85 0.24 16.82
CA ARG A 684 -23.47 0.23 15.48
C ARG A 684 -24.82 -0.50 15.46
N GLU A 685 -25.06 -1.42 16.39
CA GLU A 685 -26.30 -2.18 16.51
C GLU A 685 -27.37 -1.46 17.34
N LEU A 686 -26.98 -0.42 18.08
CA LEU A 686 -27.91 0.41 18.84
C LEU A 686 -28.73 1.29 17.89
N GLN A 687 -30.05 1.23 18.06
CA GLN A 687 -31.01 2.06 17.34
C GLN A 687 -31.82 2.90 18.34
N PRO A 688 -32.13 4.17 18.03
CA PRO A 688 -31.75 4.92 16.82
C PRO A 688 -30.26 5.29 16.77
N GLU A 689 -29.75 5.79 15.63
CA GLU A 689 -28.34 6.16 15.42
C GLU A 689 -27.79 7.11 16.51
N ALA A 690 -28.65 8.00 17.04
CA ALA A 690 -28.33 8.88 18.16
C ALA A 690 -27.88 8.11 19.41
N LYS A 691 -28.48 6.94 19.68
CA LYS A 691 -28.11 6.06 20.81
C LYS A 691 -26.72 5.48 20.63
N GLY A 692 -26.40 4.99 19.43
CA GLY A 692 -25.07 4.50 19.08
C GLY A 692 -23.99 5.58 19.19
N SER A 693 -24.24 6.76 18.63
CA SER A 693 -23.33 7.91 18.68
C SER A 693 -23.04 8.35 20.11
N SER A 694 -24.10 8.40 20.94
CA SER A 694 -24.00 8.74 22.36
C SER A 694 -23.22 7.69 23.17
N TYR A 695 -23.37 6.40 22.82
CA TYR A 695 -22.64 5.32 23.46
C TYR A 695 -21.13 5.41 23.18
N ASN A 696 -20.75 5.71 21.94
CA ASN A 696 -19.35 5.95 21.56
C ASN A 696 -18.75 7.13 22.33
N LEU A 697 -19.49 8.22 22.49
CA LEU A 697 -19.01 9.38 23.24
C LEU A 697 -18.80 9.01 24.71
N LEU A 698 -19.78 8.35 25.34
CA LEU A 698 -19.69 7.91 26.73
C LEU A 698 -18.45 7.01 26.94
N ALA A 699 -18.20 6.08 26.02
CA ALA A 699 -17.06 5.18 26.08
C ALA A 699 -15.72 5.93 26.08
N GLY A 700 -15.56 7.00 25.30
CA GLY A 700 -14.35 7.83 25.32
C GLY A 700 -14.26 8.74 26.56
N VAL A 701 -15.38 9.37 26.93
CA VAL A 701 -15.46 10.32 28.05
C VAL A 701 -15.14 9.65 29.39
N LEU A 702 -15.54 8.39 29.60
CA LEU A 702 -15.18 7.59 30.79
C LEU A 702 -13.66 7.45 31.01
N PHE A 703 -12.86 7.68 29.97
CA PHE A 703 -11.40 7.68 30.01
C PHE A 703 -10.80 9.08 29.86
N ARG A 704 -11.64 10.11 29.92
CA ARG A 704 -11.30 11.52 29.68
C ARG A 704 -10.57 11.76 28.36
N ALA A 705 -10.89 10.96 27.34
CA ALA A 705 -10.36 11.11 26.00
C ALA A 705 -11.27 12.02 25.15
N SER A 706 -10.68 12.94 24.38
CA SER A 706 -11.43 13.63 23.32
C SER A 706 -11.57 12.71 22.09
N PRO A 707 -12.70 12.77 21.37
CA PRO A 707 -12.82 12.07 20.09
C PRO A 707 -11.77 12.58 19.09
N ASN A 708 -11.33 11.73 18.14
CA ASN A 708 -10.42 12.18 17.09
C ASN A 708 -11.20 13.06 16.08
N PRO A 709 -10.61 14.12 15.48
CA PRO A 709 -11.29 14.92 14.44
C PRO A 709 -11.89 14.12 13.26
N ILE A 710 -11.34 12.94 12.97
CA ILE A 710 -11.87 11.99 11.97
C ILE A 710 -13.17 11.33 12.44
N ASP A 711 -13.36 11.18 13.75
CA ASP A 711 -14.56 10.58 14.33
C ASP A 711 -15.76 11.50 14.18
N ARG A 712 -16.88 10.94 13.71
CA ARG A 712 -18.15 11.68 13.59
C ARG A 712 -18.58 12.33 14.91
N ASN A 713 -18.24 11.73 16.04
CA ASN A 713 -18.56 12.26 17.36
C ASN A 713 -17.83 13.56 17.70
N TRP A 714 -16.64 13.81 17.14
CA TRP A 714 -15.94 15.08 17.32
C TRP A 714 -16.74 16.24 16.72
N TYR A 715 -17.32 16.03 15.54
CA TYR A 715 -18.23 16.99 14.93
C TYR A 715 -19.58 17.04 15.66
N SER A 716 -20.27 15.91 15.78
CA SER A 716 -21.65 15.83 16.28
C SER A 716 -21.85 16.33 17.71
N PHE A 717 -20.86 16.16 18.59
CA PHE A 717 -20.93 16.61 19.99
C PHE A 717 -20.19 17.94 20.22
N GLY A 718 -19.89 18.69 19.16
CA GLY A 718 -19.44 20.07 19.26
C GLY A 718 -17.97 20.26 19.63
N PHE A 719 -17.13 19.22 19.60
CA PHE A 719 -15.68 19.39 19.76
C PHE A 719 -15.08 20.25 18.65
N VAL A 720 -15.67 20.19 17.44
CA VAL A 720 -15.35 21.11 16.33
C VAL A 720 -15.46 22.60 16.70
N THR A 721 -16.21 22.95 17.75
CA THR A 721 -16.34 24.34 18.19
C THR A 721 -15.17 24.83 19.06
N CYS A 722 -14.37 23.91 19.59
CA CYS A 722 -13.26 24.19 20.52
C CYS A 722 -12.04 24.77 19.79
N ARG A 723 -11.39 25.81 20.33
CA ARG A 723 -10.22 26.48 19.72
C ARG A 723 -8.89 25.74 19.91
N GLY A 724 -8.91 24.64 20.65
CA GLY A 724 -7.74 23.80 20.89
C GLY A 724 -7.96 22.85 22.07
N GLN A 725 -6.92 22.12 22.41
CA GLN A 725 -6.97 21.02 23.39
C GLN A 725 -7.47 21.45 24.78
N GLY A 726 -7.18 22.68 25.20
CA GLY A 726 -7.67 23.21 26.48
C GLY A 726 -9.20 23.32 26.55
N GLU A 727 -9.83 23.79 25.46
CA GLU A 727 -11.30 23.86 25.36
C GLU A 727 -11.92 22.46 25.18
N GLU A 728 -11.28 21.59 24.40
CA GLU A 728 -11.72 20.19 24.29
C GLU A 728 -11.72 19.48 25.64
N SER A 729 -10.69 19.68 26.46
CA SER A 729 -10.63 19.12 27.82
C SER A 729 -11.79 19.62 28.69
N VAL A 730 -12.16 20.91 28.57
CA VAL A 730 -13.33 21.46 29.28
C VAL A 730 -14.62 20.81 28.79
N LEU A 731 -14.73 20.52 27.49
CA LEU A 731 -15.90 19.85 26.93
C LEU A 731 -15.98 18.37 27.35
N VAL A 732 -14.85 17.65 27.40
CA VAL A 732 -14.78 16.30 27.99
C VAL A 732 -15.23 16.33 29.45
N ASP A 733 -14.74 17.28 30.24
CA ASP A 733 -15.13 17.43 31.65
C ASP A 733 -16.62 17.70 31.80
N LEU A 734 -17.18 18.52 30.91
CA LEU A 734 -18.61 18.81 30.87
C LEU A 734 -19.43 17.53 30.59
N TYR A 735 -19.05 16.73 29.60
CA TYR A 735 -19.71 15.45 29.31
C TYR A 735 -19.53 14.43 30.44
N GLN A 736 -18.35 14.37 31.06
CA GLN A 736 -18.07 13.50 32.20
C GLN A 736 -19.01 13.84 33.35
N LEU A 737 -19.05 15.11 33.76
CA LEU A 737 -19.91 15.60 34.84
C LEU A 737 -21.41 15.48 34.55
N LEU A 738 -21.78 15.37 33.28
CA LEU A 738 -23.16 15.18 32.82
C LEU A 738 -23.59 13.71 32.92
N LEU A 739 -22.71 12.77 32.56
CA LEU A 739 -23.05 11.37 32.30
C LEU A 739 -22.67 10.40 33.42
N THR A 740 -21.70 10.75 34.25
CA THR A 740 -21.05 9.79 35.16
C THR A 740 -21.25 10.16 36.62
N GLU A 741 -21.30 9.14 37.48
CA GLU A 741 -21.41 9.31 38.91
C GLU A 741 -20.06 9.74 39.51
N SER A 742 -20.11 10.42 40.65
CA SER A 742 -18.90 10.82 41.36
C SER A 742 -18.20 9.59 41.93
N ASP A 743 -16.93 9.43 41.59
CA ASP A 743 -16.06 8.36 42.08
C ASP A 743 -15.24 8.78 43.32
N GLY A 744 -15.51 9.97 43.88
CA GLY A 744 -14.74 10.54 44.99
C GLY A 744 -13.37 11.08 44.58
N SER A 745 -13.03 11.14 43.29
CA SER A 745 -11.79 11.77 42.84
C SER A 745 -11.81 13.28 43.04
N PHE A 746 -10.61 13.85 43.14
CA PHE A 746 -10.41 15.30 43.24
C PHE A 746 -11.14 16.07 42.12
N PHE A 747 -11.27 15.50 40.93
CA PHE A 747 -12.04 16.08 39.82
C PHE A 747 -13.49 16.35 40.22
N TYR A 748 -14.21 15.34 40.73
CA TYR A 748 -15.59 15.54 41.16
C TYR A 748 -15.69 16.38 42.42
N GLU A 749 -14.78 16.25 43.38
CA GLU A 749 -14.79 17.10 44.58
C GLU A 749 -14.66 18.57 44.20
N PHE A 750 -13.70 18.89 43.32
CA PHE A 750 -13.48 20.24 42.82
C PHE A 750 -14.72 20.81 42.14
N HIS A 751 -15.33 20.07 41.20
CA HIS A 751 -16.50 20.56 40.48
C HIS A 751 -17.80 20.54 41.31
N ASN A 752 -18.01 19.52 42.15
CA ASN A 752 -19.19 19.41 43.01
C ASN A 752 -19.18 20.45 44.14
N SER A 753 -18.01 20.89 44.62
CA SER A 753 -17.92 21.98 45.60
C SER A 753 -18.52 23.30 45.09
N ARG A 754 -18.47 23.53 43.77
CA ARG A 754 -18.98 24.76 43.12
C ARG A 754 -20.44 24.64 42.68
N ARG A 755 -20.86 23.47 42.20
CA ARG A 755 -22.22 23.24 41.65
C ARG A 755 -23.20 22.54 42.60
N GLY A 756 -22.72 22.01 43.72
CA GLY A 756 -23.46 21.10 44.59
C GLY A 756 -23.44 19.64 44.09
N VAL A 757 -23.90 18.71 44.93
CA VAL A 757 -24.02 17.28 44.55
C VAL A 757 -25.31 17.09 43.76
N ILE A 758 -25.20 17.11 42.43
CA ILE A 758 -26.32 16.92 41.50
C ILE A 758 -26.19 15.54 40.84
N LYS A 759 -27.29 14.77 40.79
CA LYS A 759 -27.31 13.46 40.14
C LYS A 759 -27.11 13.61 38.62
N PRO A 760 -26.20 12.85 37.99
CA PRO A 760 -25.97 12.90 36.55
C PRO A 760 -27.25 12.55 35.75
N ALA A 761 -27.24 12.90 34.46
CA ALA A 761 -28.27 12.46 33.52
C ALA A 761 -28.17 10.95 33.29
N THR A 762 -29.30 10.28 33.09
CA THR A 762 -29.26 8.89 32.63
C THR A 762 -28.81 8.84 31.17
N PHE A 763 -28.22 7.72 30.75
CA PHE A 763 -27.84 7.52 29.35
C PHE A 763 -29.03 7.76 28.40
N THR A 764 -30.23 7.32 28.81
CA THR A 764 -31.47 7.52 28.03
C THR A 764 -31.93 8.97 27.94
N GLN A 765 -31.72 9.77 28.98
CA GLN A 765 -31.96 11.21 28.90
C GLN A 765 -30.97 11.87 27.95
N PHE A 766 -29.71 11.44 27.98
CA PHE A 766 -28.65 12.03 27.16
C PHE A 766 -28.85 11.80 25.66
N TRP A 767 -29.03 10.55 25.21
CA TRP A 767 -29.13 10.29 23.78
C TRP A 767 -30.42 10.88 23.17
N LYS A 768 -31.51 10.95 23.93
CA LYS A 768 -32.75 11.64 23.51
C LYS A 768 -32.57 13.15 23.43
N ALA A 769 -31.82 13.73 24.35
CA ALA A 769 -31.51 15.16 24.31
C ALA A 769 -30.63 15.50 23.10
N TYR A 770 -29.69 14.62 22.74
CA TYR A 770 -28.92 14.74 21.50
C TYR A 770 -29.80 14.65 20.25
N GLU A 771 -30.66 13.64 20.15
CA GLU A 771 -31.57 13.46 19.01
C GLU A 771 -32.51 14.65 18.79
N THR A 772 -32.96 15.28 19.88
CA THR A 772 -33.91 16.39 19.84
C THR A 772 -33.25 17.79 19.83
N GLY A 773 -31.92 17.89 19.83
CA GLY A 773 -31.22 19.18 19.89
C GLY A 773 -31.39 19.92 21.23
N THR A 774 -31.67 19.20 22.33
CA THR A 774 -31.94 19.77 23.67
C THR A 774 -30.80 19.54 24.67
N LEU A 775 -29.59 19.19 24.20
CA LEU A 775 -28.42 18.94 25.05
C LEU A 775 -28.08 20.14 25.95
N ILE A 776 -28.21 21.36 25.45
CA ILE A 776 -27.96 22.59 26.22
C ILE A 776 -28.90 22.68 27.43
N GLN A 777 -30.19 22.40 27.22
CA GLN A 777 -31.19 22.41 28.30
C GLN A 777 -30.89 21.32 29.34
N LEU A 778 -30.46 20.14 28.88
CA LEU A 778 -30.06 19.05 29.77
C LEU A 778 -28.83 19.44 30.61
N MET A 779 -27.79 20.02 30.00
CA MET A 779 -26.60 20.51 30.71
C MET A 779 -26.96 21.55 31.77
N ASP A 780 -27.78 22.53 31.42
CA ASP A 780 -28.20 23.60 32.33
C ASP A 780 -29.05 23.04 33.49
N SER A 781 -29.92 22.07 33.23
CA SER A 781 -30.71 21.37 34.28
C SER A 781 -29.85 20.60 35.29
N LYS A 782 -28.59 20.31 34.94
CA LYS A 782 -27.60 19.62 35.79
C LYS A 782 -26.57 20.56 36.40
N GLY A 783 -26.82 21.87 36.36
CA GLY A 783 -25.95 22.89 36.97
C GLY A 783 -24.64 23.10 36.21
N LEU A 784 -24.57 22.74 34.93
CA LEU A 784 -23.34 22.84 34.11
C LEU A 784 -23.26 24.12 33.28
N LYS A 785 -24.21 25.05 33.44
CA LYS A 785 -24.30 26.28 32.65
C LYS A 785 -23.02 27.12 32.71
N GLU A 786 -22.46 27.35 33.89
CA GLU A 786 -21.24 28.15 34.05
C GLU A 786 -20.04 27.53 33.32
N LEU A 787 -19.86 26.20 33.43
CA LEU A 787 -18.79 25.47 32.75
C LEU A 787 -18.99 25.52 31.22
N ARG A 788 -20.24 25.32 30.77
CA ARG A 788 -20.65 25.37 29.37
C ARG A 788 -20.40 26.73 28.74
N SER A 789 -20.72 27.82 29.44
CA SER A 789 -20.54 29.19 28.95
C SER A 789 -19.08 29.59 28.72
N ARG A 790 -18.11 28.80 29.20
CA ARG A 790 -16.68 28.97 28.84
C ARG A 790 -16.38 28.57 27.39
N LEU A 791 -17.28 27.86 26.74
CA LEU A 791 -17.18 27.40 25.36
C LEU A 791 -18.12 28.24 24.48
N PRO A 792 -17.62 29.32 23.85
CA PRO A 792 -18.46 30.40 23.32
C PRO A 792 -19.37 29.96 22.15
N PHE A 793 -18.93 28.98 21.35
CA PHE A 793 -19.63 28.53 20.15
C PHE A 793 -20.49 27.28 20.37
N LEU A 794 -20.34 26.61 21.51
CA LEU A 794 -20.98 25.33 21.79
C LEU A 794 -22.50 25.44 21.86
N GLU A 795 -23.02 26.51 22.46
CA GLU A 795 -24.47 26.72 22.61
C GLU A 795 -25.17 26.85 21.26
N GLY A 796 -24.65 27.70 20.37
CA GLY A 796 -25.21 27.87 19.04
C GLY A 796 -25.13 26.59 18.21
N PHE A 797 -24.06 25.81 18.37
CA PHE A 797 -23.85 24.57 17.63
C PHE A 797 -24.79 23.44 18.08
N LEU A 798 -24.91 23.19 19.39
CA LEU A 798 -25.72 22.08 19.93
C LEU A 798 -27.21 22.40 20.06
N SER A 799 -27.62 23.65 19.85
CA SER A 799 -29.04 24.04 19.82
C SER A 799 -29.71 23.74 18.47
N VAL A 800 -28.91 23.41 17.44
CA VAL A 800 -29.38 22.99 16.12
C VAL A 800 -29.49 21.46 16.12
N GLY A 801 -30.58 20.91 15.58
CA GLY A 801 -30.77 19.47 15.53
C GLY A 801 -29.73 18.78 14.63
N PRO A 802 -29.39 17.50 14.85
CA PRO A 802 -28.39 16.78 14.03
C PRO A 802 -28.74 16.69 12.52
N ALA A 803 -30.02 16.90 12.17
CA ALA A 803 -30.53 16.86 10.80
C ALA A 803 -30.61 18.24 10.13
N ASP A 804 -30.41 19.33 10.89
CA ASP A 804 -30.53 20.69 10.40
C ASP A 804 -29.17 21.21 9.86
N PRO A 805 -29.17 22.10 8.86
CA PRO A 805 -27.94 22.59 8.25
C PRO A 805 -27.17 23.51 9.20
N LEU A 806 -25.90 23.18 9.43
CA LEU A 806 -24.94 24.01 10.16
C LEU A 806 -24.07 24.84 9.19
N PRO A 807 -23.52 26.00 9.63
CA PRO A 807 -22.55 26.76 8.85
C PRO A 807 -21.40 25.88 8.33
N SER A 808 -21.10 26.00 7.03
CA SER A 808 -20.10 25.16 6.37
C SER A 808 -18.68 25.32 6.93
N VAL A 809 -18.42 26.40 7.67
CA VAL A 809 -17.12 26.67 8.31
C VAL A 809 -16.74 25.59 9.33
N TRP A 810 -17.72 24.93 9.95
CA TRP A 810 -17.43 23.82 10.86
C TRP A 810 -16.86 22.63 10.10
N ASN A 811 -17.33 22.37 8.88
CA ASN A 811 -16.75 21.34 8.01
C ASN A 811 -15.36 21.75 7.51
N LEU A 812 -15.14 23.04 7.22
CA LEU A 812 -13.81 23.55 6.90
C LEU A 812 -12.85 23.33 8.08
N LYS A 813 -13.29 23.66 9.30
CA LYS A 813 -12.49 23.48 10.50
C LYS A 813 -12.16 22.00 10.74
N GLN A 814 -13.13 21.10 10.57
CA GLN A 814 -12.86 19.67 10.65
C GLN A 814 -11.84 19.22 9.60
N CYS A 815 -11.95 19.68 8.36
CA CYS A 815 -10.99 19.38 7.30
C CYS A 815 -9.57 19.83 7.69
N VAL A 816 -9.44 21.05 8.22
CA VAL A 816 -8.19 21.64 8.71
C VAL A 816 -7.59 20.84 9.88
N GLU A 817 -8.41 20.42 10.85
CA GLU A 817 -7.93 19.66 12.02
C GLU A 817 -7.56 18.20 11.68
N ILE A 818 -8.28 17.55 10.76
CA ILE A 818 -7.90 16.22 10.26
C ILE A 818 -6.53 16.29 9.56
N ASN A 819 -6.31 17.35 8.78
CA ASN A 819 -5.06 17.61 8.09
C ASN A 819 -4.51 16.41 7.28
N ASP A 820 -5.39 15.58 6.72
CA ASP A 820 -5.05 14.43 5.88
C ASP A 820 -5.93 14.41 4.63
N LEU A 821 -5.48 15.11 3.59
CA LEU A 821 -6.23 15.26 2.33
C LEU A 821 -6.27 13.98 1.49
N MET A 822 -5.46 12.97 1.82
CA MET A 822 -5.39 11.72 1.07
C MET A 822 -6.49 10.76 1.48
N ASP A 823 -6.60 10.53 2.77
CA ASP A 823 -7.60 9.62 3.33
C ASP A 823 -8.93 10.38 3.61
N HIS A 824 -8.87 11.71 3.74
CA HIS A 824 -10.02 12.58 4.03
C HIS A 824 -10.03 13.87 3.17
N PRO A 825 -10.37 13.78 1.87
CA PRO A 825 -10.46 14.95 1.00
C PRO A 825 -11.59 15.91 1.44
N PRO A 826 -11.50 17.21 1.10
CA PRO A 826 -12.52 18.18 1.48
C PRO A 826 -13.90 17.78 0.92
N ILE A 827 -14.92 17.85 1.77
CA ILE A 827 -16.30 17.53 1.38
C ILE A 827 -16.86 18.57 0.39
N PRO A 828 -17.91 18.27 -0.40
CA PRO A 828 -18.41 19.16 -1.44
C PRO A 828 -18.73 20.59 -0.98
N SER A 829 -19.30 20.78 0.22
CA SER A 829 -19.57 22.11 0.76
C SER A 829 -18.28 22.90 1.02
N VAL A 830 -17.23 22.24 1.50
CA VAL A 830 -15.92 22.88 1.71
C VAL A 830 -15.26 23.21 0.37
N ASN A 831 -15.39 22.34 -0.62
CA ASN A 831 -14.84 22.55 -1.96
C ASN A 831 -15.39 23.81 -2.63
N VAL A 832 -16.71 24.01 -2.55
CA VAL A 832 -17.38 25.14 -3.20
C VAL A 832 -17.23 26.41 -2.37
N ASP A 833 -17.55 26.35 -1.08
CA ASP A 833 -17.63 27.55 -0.24
C ASP A 833 -16.26 28.18 -0.03
N TYR A 834 -15.22 27.37 0.18
CA TYR A 834 -13.86 27.84 0.53
C TYR A 834 -12.84 27.65 -0.60
N GLY A 835 -13.31 27.43 -1.83
CA GLY A 835 -12.48 27.57 -3.03
C GLY A 835 -11.52 26.41 -3.34
N PHE A 836 -11.56 25.29 -2.62
CA PHE A 836 -10.74 24.12 -2.97
C PHE A 836 -11.06 23.56 -4.37
N ILE A 837 -12.27 23.77 -4.89
CA ILE A 837 -12.65 23.42 -6.26
C ILE A 837 -11.82 24.15 -7.33
N ASN A 838 -11.21 25.29 -6.98
CA ASN A 838 -10.38 26.08 -7.90
C ASN A 838 -8.92 25.60 -7.93
N CYS A 839 -8.53 24.65 -7.08
CA CYS A 839 -7.16 24.14 -7.04
C CYS A 839 -6.92 23.17 -8.21
N HIS A 840 -5.86 23.41 -8.98
CA HIS A 840 -5.43 22.59 -10.10
C HIS A 840 -4.31 21.61 -9.73
N ASN A 841 -3.60 21.87 -8.63
CA ASN A 841 -2.51 21.04 -8.14
C ASN A 841 -2.55 20.90 -6.60
N PHE A 842 -1.75 19.97 -6.08
CA PHE A 842 -1.70 19.66 -4.64
C PHE A 842 -1.05 20.77 -3.81
N GLU A 843 -0.13 21.55 -4.40
CA GLU A 843 0.48 22.73 -3.77
C GLU A 843 -0.58 23.77 -3.42
N GLU A 844 -1.46 24.12 -4.35
CA GLU A 844 -2.57 25.07 -4.14
C GLU A 844 -3.54 24.59 -3.05
N THR A 845 -3.79 23.28 -2.99
CA THR A 845 -4.61 22.68 -1.93
C THR A 845 -3.95 22.83 -0.56
N CYS A 846 -2.62 22.60 -0.49
CA CYS A 846 -1.84 22.83 0.74
C CYS A 846 -1.80 24.30 1.14
N ILE A 847 -1.72 25.22 0.17
CA ILE A 847 -1.76 26.67 0.41
C ILE A 847 -3.09 27.07 1.07
N LEU A 848 -4.24 26.64 0.52
CA LEU A 848 -5.54 26.94 1.12
C LEU A 848 -5.68 26.34 2.52
N MET A 849 -5.22 25.10 2.72
CA MET A 849 -5.20 24.47 4.06
C MET A 849 -4.42 25.29 5.08
N GLU A 850 -3.22 25.77 4.71
CA GLU A 850 -2.37 26.56 5.60
C GLU A 850 -2.98 27.94 5.88
N ILE A 851 -3.57 28.60 4.87
CA ILE A 851 -4.28 29.88 5.04
C ILE A 851 -5.44 29.73 6.02
N TYR A 852 -6.36 28.80 5.75
CA TYR A 852 -7.53 28.60 6.62
C TYR A 852 -7.12 28.08 8.00
N GLY A 853 -6.07 27.25 8.10
CA GLY A 853 -5.51 26.81 9.36
C GLY A 853 -4.98 27.96 10.22
N LYS A 854 -4.33 28.96 9.62
CA LYS A 854 -3.87 30.16 10.34
C LYS A 854 -5.02 31.10 10.69
N VAL A 855 -5.97 31.31 9.78
CA VAL A 855 -7.16 32.13 10.03
C VAL A 855 -7.96 31.56 11.20
N LEU A 856 -8.29 30.27 11.18
CA LEU A 856 -9.13 29.62 12.21
C LEU A 856 -8.48 29.53 13.60
N LYS A 857 -7.16 29.72 13.71
CA LYS A 857 -6.48 29.82 15.02
C LYS A 857 -6.81 31.10 15.78
N THR A 858 -7.19 32.17 15.08
CA THR A 858 -7.35 33.51 15.67
C THR A 858 -8.72 34.13 15.36
N ALA A 859 -9.22 33.93 14.15
CA ALA A 859 -10.49 34.46 13.69
C ALA A 859 -11.70 33.75 14.32
N ASN A 860 -12.81 34.46 14.40
CA ASN A 860 -14.10 33.87 14.71
C ASN A 860 -14.59 33.04 13.50
N PRO A 861 -14.83 31.72 13.65
CA PRO A 861 -15.29 30.89 12.53
C PRO A 861 -16.59 31.38 11.89
N LEU A 862 -17.51 31.93 12.68
CA LEU A 862 -18.79 32.41 12.15
C LEU A 862 -18.62 33.68 11.29
N GLU A 863 -17.65 34.54 11.62
CA GLU A 863 -17.30 35.71 10.79
C GLU A 863 -16.63 35.28 9.48
N LEU A 864 -15.78 34.24 9.50
CA LEU A 864 -15.24 33.64 8.28
C LEU A 864 -16.36 33.07 7.39
N HIS A 865 -17.39 32.46 7.98
CA HIS A 865 -18.56 32.01 7.21
C HIS A 865 -19.36 33.17 6.62
N GLN A 866 -19.50 34.27 7.35
CA GLN A 866 -20.16 35.47 6.82
C GLN A 866 -19.36 36.07 5.65
N ALA A 867 -18.03 36.14 5.76
CA ALA A 867 -17.17 36.56 4.66
C ALA A 867 -17.26 35.61 3.45
N CYS A 868 -17.40 34.31 3.69
CA CYS A 868 -17.67 33.31 2.66
C CYS A 868 -18.95 33.64 1.87
N VAL A 869 -20.06 33.87 2.57
CA VAL A 869 -21.37 34.16 1.96
C VAL A 869 -21.42 35.57 1.34
N ALA A 870 -20.57 36.48 1.78
CA ALA A 870 -20.40 37.80 1.16
C ALA A 870 -19.53 37.77 -0.13
N GLY A 871 -18.81 36.67 -0.39
CA GLY A 871 -17.84 36.58 -1.50
C GLY A 871 -16.49 37.24 -1.20
N ASP A 872 -16.20 37.56 0.07
CA ASP A 872 -15.08 38.39 0.52
C ASP A 872 -13.95 37.59 1.21
N LEU A 873 -13.87 36.28 0.95
CA LEU A 873 -12.90 35.37 1.61
C LEU A 873 -11.46 35.84 1.58
N PHE A 874 -10.99 36.31 0.41
CA PHE A 874 -9.61 36.75 0.25
C PHE A 874 -9.32 38.00 1.09
N GLN A 875 -10.25 38.95 1.12
CA GLN A 875 -10.10 40.19 1.89
C GLN A 875 -10.10 39.87 3.39
N TYR A 876 -11.04 39.04 3.83
CA TYR A 876 -11.12 38.62 5.23
C TYR A 876 -9.87 37.86 5.68
N ALA A 877 -9.36 36.92 4.87
CA ALA A 877 -8.16 36.17 5.22
C ALA A 877 -6.90 37.05 5.29
N SER A 878 -6.84 38.13 4.50
CA SER A 878 -5.69 39.06 4.49
C SER A 878 -5.48 39.83 5.79
N ASP A 879 -6.52 39.91 6.65
CA ASP A 879 -6.42 40.55 7.96
C ASP A 879 -5.68 39.66 8.99
N TYR A 880 -5.55 38.35 8.72
CA TYR A 880 -4.96 37.37 9.64
C TYR A 880 -3.67 36.74 9.11
N VAL A 881 -3.51 36.66 7.79
CA VAL A 881 -2.39 35.99 7.13
C VAL A 881 -1.89 36.90 6.01
N TRP A 882 -0.59 36.95 5.80
CA TRP A 882 -0.05 37.61 4.61
C TRP A 882 -0.49 36.86 3.35
N MET A 883 -1.07 37.58 2.39
CA MET A 883 -1.69 37.00 1.19
C MET A 883 -1.00 37.46 -0.08
N GLU A 884 -0.74 36.53 -1.00
CA GLU A 884 -0.32 36.85 -2.36
C GLU A 884 -1.51 37.05 -3.30
N GLU A 885 -1.43 38.03 -4.19
CA GLU A 885 -2.51 38.34 -5.14
C GLU A 885 -2.85 37.13 -6.05
N ARG A 886 -1.88 36.26 -6.35
CA ARG A 886 -2.12 35.02 -7.12
C ARG A 886 -3.06 34.03 -6.42
N TRP A 887 -3.22 34.11 -5.10
CA TRP A 887 -4.13 33.23 -4.34
C TRP A 887 -5.59 33.70 -4.40
N ARG A 888 -5.86 34.92 -4.90
CA ARG A 888 -7.22 35.45 -5.01
C ARG A 888 -8.13 34.56 -5.87
N SER A 889 -7.61 34.00 -6.96
CA SER A 889 -8.39 33.11 -7.82
C SER A 889 -8.78 31.81 -7.12
N LEU A 890 -7.96 31.33 -6.18
CA LEU A 890 -8.24 30.11 -5.42
C LEU A 890 -9.44 30.29 -4.49
N MET A 891 -9.59 31.46 -3.87
CA MET A 891 -10.65 31.72 -2.88
C MET A 891 -11.95 32.27 -3.49
N ARG A 892 -12.12 32.21 -4.82
CA ARG A 892 -13.38 32.58 -5.46
C ARG A 892 -14.44 31.52 -5.19
N ASN A 893 -15.63 31.95 -4.80
CA ASN A 893 -16.77 31.07 -4.61
C ASN A 893 -17.98 31.62 -5.36
N ILE A 894 -19.11 30.90 -5.27
CA ILE A 894 -20.35 31.23 -5.98
C ILE A 894 -21.13 32.39 -5.35
N TYR A 895 -20.63 32.95 -4.23
CA TYR A 895 -21.32 33.97 -3.45
C TYR A 895 -20.82 35.39 -3.78
N PRO A 896 -21.65 36.43 -3.57
CA PRO A 896 -23.05 36.34 -3.16
C PRO A 896 -23.92 35.83 -4.32
N LEU A 897 -24.89 34.97 -4.01
CA LEU A 897 -25.85 34.50 -5.01
C LEU A 897 -26.65 35.73 -5.49
N LYS A 898 -26.57 36.05 -6.79
CA LYS A 898 -27.34 37.17 -7.36
C LYS A 898 -28.82 36.97 -7.03
N GLU A 899 -29.43 37.97 -6.40
CA GLU A 899 -30.89 38.03 -6.27
C GLU A 899 -31.49 37.91 -7.67
N VAL A 900 -32.24 36.84 -7.91
CA VAL A 900 -33.15 36.79 -9.06
C VAL A 900 -34.23 37.81 -8.75
N VAL A 901 -34.06 39.02 -9.30
CA VAL A 901 -35.10 40.03 -9.29
C VAL A 901 -36.28 39.46 -10.08
N GLU A 902 -37.35 39.11 -9.37
CA GLU A 902 -38.67 38.84 -9.94
C GLU A 902 -39.21 40.13 -10.59
N SER A 903 -38.75 40.49 -11.80
CA SER A 903 -39.33 41.63 -12.53
C SER A 903 -39.35 41.52 -14.06
N GLU A 904 -39.24 40.32 -14.64
CA GLU A 904 -39.46 40.13 -16.08
C GLU A 904 -40.46 38.99 -16.36
N LEU A 905 -41.71 39.19 -15.93
CA LEU A 905 -42.87 38.56 -16.55
C LEU A 905 -43.92 39.63 -16.84
N GLY A 906 -43.76 40.27 -18.00
CA GLY A 906 -44.80 41.11 -18.61
C GLY A 906 -45.99 40.25 -19.09
N PRO A 907 -47.21 40.80 -19.14
CA PRO A 907 -48.44 40.02 -19.11
C PRO A 907 -49.02 39.81 -20.51
N GLU A 908 -48.80 38.65 -21.12
CA GLU A 908 -49.55 38.26 -22.33
C GLU A 908 -49.92 36.77 -22.32
N LEU A 909 -51.16 36.53 -21.88
CA LEU A 909 -52.20 35.63 -22.41
C LEU A 909 -52.94 34.89 -21.29
N ARG A 910 -54.04 35.51 -20.87
CA ARG A 910 -55.24 34.82 -20.37
C ARG A 910 -56.11 34.42 -21.57
N SER A 911 -56.93 33.39 -21.34
CA SER A 911 -58.00 32.78 -22.19
C SER A 911 -57.48 31.65 -23.10
N ASP A 912 -58.06 30.45 -23.19
CA ASP A 912 -59.44 30.00 -22.96
C ASP A 912 -59.54 28.51 -22.55
N VAL A 913 -60.45 28.27 -21.59
CA VAL A 913 -61.48 27.21 -21.48
C VAL A 913 -61.28 25.82 -22.13
N GLY A 914 -61.46 24.75 -21.35
CA GLY A 914 -61.85 23.43 -21.88
C GLY A 914 -61.74 22.22 -20.94
N SER A 915 -62.70 22.11 -20.00
CA SER A 915 -63.24 20.93 -19.28
C SER A 915 -62.77 19.48 -19.57
N GLU A 916 -62.63 18.75 -18.46
CA GLU A 916 -63.07 17.36 -18.13
C GLU A 916 -62.07 16.20 -17.94
N ALA A 917 -62.17 15.63 -16.72
CA ALA A 917 -62.02 14.24 -16.26
C ALA A 917 -60.67 13.71 -15.74
N ASN A 918 -60.68 13.47 -14.41
CA ASN A 918 -59.87 12.60 -13.54
C ASN A 918 -58.84 11.65 -14.15
N GLU A 919 -57.58 11.76 -13.71
CA GLU A 919 -56.76 10.71 -13.07
C GLU A 919 -55.45 11.34 -12.52
N ASP A 920 -54.92 10.78 -11.43
CA ASP A 920 -53.68 11.17 -10.72
C ASP A 920 -52.47 11.44 -11.65
N PRO A 921 -51.59 12.41 -11.30
CA PRO A 921 -50.18 12.17 -11.54
C PRO A 921 -49.24 12.63 -10.42
N ALA A 922 -48.44 11.67 -9.99
CA ALA A 922 -47.11 11.88 -9.45
C ALA A 922 -46.21 12.66 -10.45
N GLY A 923 -45.36 13.53 -9.90
CA GLY A 923 -44.01 13.75 -10.40
C GLY A 923 -43.81 14.75 -11.54
N LEU A 924 -43.86 16.05 -11.23
CA LEU A 924 -42.93 17.01 -11.84
C LEU A 924 -41.88 17.41 -10.79
N PRO A 925 -40.58 17.15 -11.00
CA PRO A 925 -39.55 17.60 -10.06
C PRO A 925 -39.36 19.11 -10.18
N SER A 926 -39.50 19.81 -9.06
CA SER A 926 -39.08 21.19 -8.90
C SER A 926 -37.57 21.31 -9.21
N LEU A 927 -37.15 22.46 -9.74
CA LEU A 927 -35.75 22.79 -10.02
C LEU A 927 -34.80 22.63 -8.82
N LEU A 928 -35.33 22.54 -7.60
CA LEU A 928 -34.59 22.19 -6.37
C LEU A 928 -34.13 20.71 -6.35
N SER A 929 -34.83 19.80 -7.02
CA SER A 929 -34.42 18.39 -7.16
C SER A 929 -33.18 18.22 -8.04
N ARG A 930 -32.89 19.14 -8.96
CA ARG A 930 -31.70 19.06 -9.83
C ARG A 930 -30.43 19.62 -9.17
N LEU A 931 -30.56 20.42 -8.12
CA LEU A 931 -29.43 20.89 -7.32
C LEU A 931 -28.98 19.85 -6.28
N TRP A 932 -29.87 18.93 -5.88
CA TRP A 932 -29.56 17.88 -4.90
C TRP A 932 -28.88 16.64 -5.51
N GLU A 933 -28.92 16.43 -6.83
CA GLU A 933 -28.19 15.33 -7.49
C GLU A 933 -26.69 15.61 -7.70
N PHE A 934 -26.22 16.83 -7.44
CA PHE A 934 -24.80 17.20 -7.53
C PHE A 934 -24.04 17.10 -6.21
N ILE A 935 -24.70 16.80 -5.08
CA ILE A 935 -24.11 16.74 -3.73
C ILE A 935 -24.30 15.35 -3.11
N ARG A 936 -24.04 14.27 -3.87
CA ARG A 936 -23.95 12.92 -3.28
C ARG A 936 -22.75 12.14 -3.76
#